data_AF-A0A068UNP6-F1
#
_entry.id   AF-A0A068UNP6-F1
#
_cell.length_a   1.000
_cell.length_b   1.000
_cell.length_c   1.000
_cell.angle_alpha   90.00
_cell.angle_beta   90.00
_cell.angle_gamma   90.00
#
_symmetry.space_group_name_H-M   'P 1'
#
loop_
_entity.id
_entity.type
_entity.pdbx_description
1 polymer ?
#
loop_
_entity_poly.entity_id
_entity_poly.type
_entity_poly.pdbx_seq_one_letter_code
_entity_poly.pdbx_strand_id
1 'polypeptide(L)'
;MEMASSSSSHAAVEAIHRALSDVSVSDDRQYAWENARRFSGYAKRMHFLVNQLLRSTVPENLPPSVLTALKGITVDLTQVAETLAVYKHKSKIFVLINCLELCASLQERTLAIAAWLALLGSAVQDDGIPDLQNKIADLSRDMKQAHFRVTENEERVYCTLKKEGQGRQCSKAVQSAMVMDLARALGIDSNNHLALADQVKLLRNDIGNSSSISDRRILTSLAKIVENWAIQPDILTQKFEFNSEEEGAQLLPFKNFLCPLTKEIMKSPVVLESAQTYEKTAINYWFERCLEDGREPTCPVTGVVLKSLELKPNIGLAGAIDEWVNRNIEVQIKRAVEYLSEDSSSMDSIDRSLDSIYKISEEHPMSRYRVRNEGIVVLILKLLRNSSKVIGSLLRSKALMVLFSMAKDEESRVIMLEEGITRSAIHGLIGSSEKEKEFAVRLLLDFSSDEDFCIKIASEKGALVLLSCMADNLENPSLSHLAEEVLKRIEKVEQNVEHLAVAGRFEPLMKRLCEGPDDVKIEMASVVGRMTLTNSSKEQIACQGARSLVELLSNLDGRAASLQALYNLSCFAENATILTDSAVLPALTEILFENQVVSLELKALAASIIANIVMSPGHWELASADKAGHPLQSESIISSFLGLLLLASPPCKLSVLQILYRIASSPQASESVTTLIRSGDGIKTIITFLEHPEIEHRNYALRLTRVLSERFGEELASALRTSNKFVMLKDKVLDSQSRDGERSDAACILANLSLSENEVKTMLGTGFIKWIVSTLKGQHRNTNGRSSRSNSTMAEGLLGLLLHFCRSSDPQCLGVVKEHQVMTIFRDQLVFASTVRMKQLAALGLKYLSESGMSLAAAGDFDPSPPQGFCSSFFICTRALPAHSLCPIHATPCEEGSQLCLLKSNCIKPLVDALSDRDTTVQVAALEALSTLLQENSAGLKRAMGELESLGMANAVVVLFTESRPGELQEKAIGMVDKMLRADSFAHRQSLNQSLVRALVEAFKYGSVMTKSHAQDALTSLKQISGVSGQPSSQSRGQR
;
A
#
# COMPACT_ATOMS: atom_id res chain seq x y z
N MET A 1 -33.63 -73.89 2.89
CA MET A 1 -33.30 -73.12 1.67
C MET A 1 -32.41 -71.91 1.98
N GLU A 2 -32.47 -71.33 3.18
CA GLU A 2 -31.65 -70.18 3.62
C GLU A 2 -30.14 -70.46 3.79
N MET A 3 -29.73 -71.69 4.15
CA MET A 3 -28.30 -72.04 4.25
C MET A 3 -27.58 -72.11 2.88
N ALA A 4 -28.31 -72.31 1.77
CA ALA A 4 -27.70 -72.37 0.45
C ALA A 4 -27.49 -70.96 -0.15
N SER A 5 -28.38 -70.01 0.15
CA SER A 5 -28.29 -68.62 -0.34
C SER A 5 -27.18 -67.81 0.33
N SER A 6 -26.93 -68.01 1.63
CA SER A 6 -25.85 -67.31 2.35
C SER A 6 -24.45 -67.72 1.86
N SER A 7 -24.26 -68.99 1.47
CA SER A 7 -23.00 -69.44 0.85
C SER A 7 -22.74 -68.81 -0.53
N SER A 8 -23.82 -68.58 -1.30
CA SER A 8 -23.72 -67.99 -2.65
C SER A 8 -23.43 -66.49 -2.62
N SER A 9 -23.85 -65.75 -1.59
CA SER A 9 -23.59 -64.31 -1.52
C SER A 9 -22.15 -64.03 -1.11
N HIS A 10 -21.63 -64.75 -0.12
CA HIS A 10 -20.23 -64.64 0.30
C HIS A 10 -19.26 -65.01 -0.85
N ALA A 11 -19.55 -66.08 -1.59
CA ALA A 11 -18.75 -66.49 -2.74
C ALA A 11 -18.72 -65.43 -3.86
N ALA A 12 -19.84 -64.73 -4.11
CA ALA A 12 -19.90 -63.68 -5.13
C ALA A 12 -19.10 -62.43 -4.72
N VAL A 13 -19.15 -62.05 -3.44
CA VAL A 13 -18.38 -60.93 -2.88
C VAL A 13 -16.87 -61.20 -2.92
N GLU A 14 -16.46 -62.41 -2.55
CA GLU A 14 -15.05 -62.79 -2.61
C GLU A 14 -14.54 -62.86 -4.06
N ALA A 15 -15.38 -63.34 -4.99
CA ALA A 15 -15.05 -63.41 -6.40
C ALA A 15 -14.86 -62.03 -7.04
N ILE A 16 -15.72 -61.05 -6.74
CA ILE A 16 -15.56 -59.69 -7.28
C ILE A 16 -14.34 -58.98 -6.70
N HIS A 17 -14.03 -59.15 -5.41
CA HIS A 17 -12.82 -58.58 -4.82
C HIS A 17 -11.55 -59.16 -5.45
N ARG A 18 -11.53 -60.47 -5.70
CA ARG A 18 -10.42 -61.14 -6.39
C ARG A 18 -10.26 -60.59 -7.81
N ALA A 19 -11.35 -60.57 -8.59
CA ALA A 19 -11.33 -60.07 -9.97
C ALA A 19 -10.93 -58.59 -10.08
N LEU A 20 -11.38 -57.74 -9.14
CA LEU A 20 -10.97 -56.34 -9.09
C LEU A 20 -9.49 -56.20 -8.74
N SER A 21 -8.99 -57.01 -7.79
CA SER A 21 -7.57 -56.98 -7.37
C SER A 21 -6.63 -57.42 -8.49
N ASP A 22 -7.05 -58.38 -9.31
CA ASP A 22 -6.28 -58.87 -10.47
C ASP A 22 -6.11 -57.80 -11.57
N VAL A 23 -7.07 -56.87 -11.66
CA VAL A 23 -7.14 -55.81 -12.69
C VAL A 23 -6.60 -54.46 -12.18
N SER A 24 -6.68 -54.21 -10.86
CA SER A 24 -6.19 -52.98 -10.23
C SER A 24 -4.72 -53.10 -9.86
N VAL A 25 -3.83 -52.39 -10.58
CA VAL A 25 -2.40 -52.35 -10.27
C VAL A 25 -2.10 -51.13 -9.39
N SER A 26 -1.29 -51.31 -8.33
CA SER A 26 -0.95 -50.28 -7.35
C SER A 26 -0.04 -49.15 -7.89
N ASP A 27 0.62 -49.36 -9.02
CA ASP A 27 1.55 -48.40 -9.63
C ASP A 27 1.17 -48.14 -11.10
N ASP A 28 0.64 -46.94 -11.39
CA ASP A 28 0.21 -46.53 -12.74
C ASP A 28 1.38 -46.46 -13.75
N ARG A 29 2.63 -46.55 -13.28
CA ARG A 29 3.84 -46.60 -14.12
C ARG A 29 4.12 -47.97 -14.74
N GLN A 30 3.42 -49.04 -14.33
CA GLN A 30 3.68 -50.40 -14.84
C GLN A 30 3.08 -50.68 -16.23
N TYR A 31 2.07 -49.91 -16.67
CA TYR A 31 1.46 -50.13 -17.98
C TYR A 31 2.07 -49.18 -19.03
N ALA A 32 2.81 -49.77 -19.98
CA ALA A 32 3.37 -49.03 -21.12
C ALA A 32 2.29 -48.49 -22.09
N TRP A 33 1.06 -49.01 -22.03
CA TRP A 33 -0.02 -48.74 -23.01
C TRP A 33 -1.17 -47.95 -22.38
N GLU A 34 -1.69 -46.95 -23.10
CA GLU A 34 -2.75 -46.03 -22.64
C GLU A 34 -4.08 -46.75 -22.34
N ASN A 35 -4.51 -47.66 -23.23
CA ASN A 35 -5.78 -48.39 -23.09
C ASN A 35 -5.84 -49.23 -21.80
N ALA A 36 -4.73 -49.90 -21.44
CA ALA A 36 -4.63 -50.69 -20.22
C ALA A 36 -4.69 -49.80 -18.96
N ARG A 37 -3.99 -48.64 -18.96
CA ARG A 37 -4.04 -47.66 -17.87
C ARG A 37 -5.44 -47.10 -17.67
N ARG A 38 -6.11 -46.73 -18.77
CA ARG A 38 -7.46 -46.17 -18.75
C ARG A 38 -8.46 -47.13 -18.11
N PHE A 39 -8.42 -48.41 -18.50
CA PHE A 39 -9.28 -49.42 -17.88
C PHE A 39 -8.95 -49.64 -16.39
N SER A 40 -7.66 -49.69 -16.03
CA SER A 40 -7.24 -49.85 -14.63
C SER A 40 -7.76 -48.69 -13.74
N GLY A 41 -7.84 -47.47 -14.27
CA GLY A 41 -8.46 -46.33 -13.60
C GLY A 41 -9.95 -46.54 -13.28
N TYR A 42 -10.73 -47.09 -14.24
CA TYR A 42 -12.13 -47.47 -13.97
C TYR A 42 -12.23 -48.60 -12.95
N ALA A 43 -11.35 -49.60 -13.02
CA ALA A 43 -11.32 -50.70 -12.05
C ALA A 43 -11.02 -50.23 -10.62
N LYS A 44 -10.10 -49.27 -10.43
CA LYS A 44 -9.81 -48.65 -9.12
C LYS A 44 -11.02 -47.92 -8.54
N ARG A 45 -11.72 -47.12 -9.35
CA ARG A 45 -12.97 -46.44 -8.95
C ARG A 45 -14.05 -47.46 -8.59
N MET A 46 -14.21 -48.51 -9.40
CA MET A 46 -15.16 -49.60 -9.13
C MET A 46 -14.82 -50.34 -7.84
N HIS A 47 -13.54 -50.58 -7.55
CA HIS A 47 -13.08 -51.22 -6.33
C HIS A 47 -13.47 -50.42 -5.08
N PHE A 48 -13.38 -49.09 -5.14
CA PHE A 48 -13.86 -48.22 -4.06
C PHE A 48 -15.38 -48.31 -3.87
N LEU A 49 -16.16 -48.26 -4.95
CA LEU A 49 -17.62 -48.31 -4.89
C LEU A 49 -18.15 -49.66 -4.39
N VAL A 50 -17.54 -50.77 -4.82
CA VAL A 50 -17.89 -52.11 -4.34
C VAL A 50 -17.57 -52.26 -2.85
N ASN A 51 -16.41 -51.78 -2.39
CA ASN A 51 -16.08 -51.74 -0.96
C ASN A 51 -17.08 -50.90 -0.14
N GLN A 52 -17.51 -49.76 -0.68
CA GLN A 52 -18.47 -48.89 0.00
C GLN A 52 -19.86 -49.53 0.09
N LEU A 53 -20.31 -50.22 -0.97
CA LEU A 53 -21.57 -50.97 -1.01
C LEU A 53 -21.59 -52.16 -0.04
N LEU A 54 -20.45 -52.83 0.13
CA LEU A 54 -20.32 -53.98 1.03
C LEU A 54 -20.11 -53.57 2.51
N ARG A 55 -19.70 -52.33 2.77
CA ARG A 55 -19.69 -51.76 4.13
C ARG A 55 -21.08 -51.34 4.60
N SER A 56 -21.98 -50.97 3.68
CA SER A 56 -23.34 -50.51 4.01
C SER A 56 -24.37 -51.64 4.08
N THR A 57 -24.05 -52.85 3.59
CA THR A 57 -24.98 -54.00 3.57
C THR A 57 -24.31 -55.25 4.13
N VAL A 58 -24.99 -55.98 5.03
CA VAL A 58 -24.47 -57.26 5.55
C VAL A 58 -24.45 -58.28 4.40
N PRO A 59 -23.33 -58.96 4.11
CA PRO A 59 -23.19 -59.86 2.96
C PRO A 59 -24.23 -60.99 2.86
N GLU A 60 -24.87 -61.34 3.97
CA GLU A 60 -25.89 -62.40 4.05
C GLU A 60 -27.27 -61.98 3.49
N ASN A 61 -27.54 -60.67 3.31
CA ASN A 61 -28.84 -60.13 2.91
C ASN A 61 -28.81 -59.27 1.61
N LEU A 62 -27.91 -59.57 0.67
CA LEU A 62 -27.84 -58.84 -0.60
C LEU A 62 -29.06 -59.14 -1.50
N PRO A 63 -29.73 -58.12 -2.09
CA PRO A 63 -30.82 -58.33 -3.03
C PRO A 63 -30.40 -59.19 -4.25
N PRO A 64 -31.28 -60.03 -4.81
CA PRO A 64 -30.97 -60.86 -5.98
C PRO A 64 -30.47 -60.08 -7.20
N SER A 65 -30.97 -58.85 -7.39
CA SER A 65 -30.52 -57.92 -8.45
C SER A 65 -29.08 -57.46 -8.24
N VAL A 66 -28.70 -57.14 -7.00
CA VAL A 66 -27.32 -56.78 -6.61
C VAL A 66 -26.39 -57.98 -6.82
N LEU A 67 -26.79 -59.18 -6.38
CA LEU A 67 -26.00 -60.40 -6.59
C LEU A 67 -25.81 -60.71 -8.08
N THR A 68 -26.83 -60.47 -8.91
CA THR A 68 -26.75 -60.66 -10.36
C THR A 68 -25.78 -59.66 -11.00
N ALA A 69 -25.87 -58.39 -10.62
CA ALA A 69 -24.95 -57.35 -11.08
C ALA A 69 -23.49 -57.65 -10.70
N LEU A 70 -23.22 -58.03 -9.44
CA LEU A 70 -21.88 -58.36 -8.98
C LEU A 70 -21.30 -59.59 -9.70
N LYS A 71 -22.12 -60.63 -9.94
CA LYS A 71 -21.69 -61.80 -10.73
C LYS A 71 -21.38 -61.43 -12.18
N GLY A 72 -22.22 -60.61 -12.81
CA GLY A 72 -21.99 -60.10 -14.17
C GLY A 72 -20.69 -59.29 -14.29
N ILE A 73 -20.48 -58.34 -13.37
CA ILE A 73 -19.24 -57.55 -13.29
C ILE A 73 -18.03 -58.47 -13.12
N THR A 74 -18.14 -59.49 -12.26
CA THR A 74 -17.03 -60.43 -12.01
C THR A 74 -16.64 -61.18 -13.28
N VAL A 75 -17.61 -61.68 -14.06
CA VAL A 75 -17.34 -62.40 -15.32
C VAL A 75 -16.63 -61.49 -16.31
N ASP A 76 -17.14 -60.27 -16.53
CA ASP A 76 -16.52 -59.35 -17.48
C ASP A 76 -15.14 -58.88 -16.99
N LEU A 77 -14.93 -58.68 -15.69
CA LEU A 77 -13.62 -58.37 -15.11
C LEU A 77 -12.61 -59.49 -15.30
N THR A 78 -13.00 -60.76 -15.15
CA THR A 78 -12.09 -61.89 -15.39
C THR A 78 -11.63 -61.94 -16.84
N GLN A 79 -12.51 -61.64 -17.80
CA GLN A 79 -12.14 -61.57 -19.21
C GLN A 79 -11.26 -60.35 -19.51
N VAL A 80 -11.48 -59.22 -18.85
CA VAL A 80 -10.58 -58.07 -18.97
C VAL A 80 -9.21 -58.38 -18.35
N ALA A 81 -9.15 -59.14 -17.26
CA ALA A 81 -7.88 -59.57 -16.68
C ALA A 81 -7.04 -60.38 -17.68
N GLU A 82 -7.65 -61.25 -18.48
CA GLU A 82 -6.98 -61.97 -19.58
C GLU A 82 -6.43 -61.00 -20.64
N THR A 83 -7.23 -60.01 -21.06
CA THR A 83 -6.80 -58.97 -22.01
C THR A 83 -5.67 -58.10 -21.46
N LEU A 84 -5.73 -57.71 -20.18
CA LEU A 84 -4.67 -56.93 -19.51
C LEU A 84 -3.40 -57.74 -19.27
N ALA A 85 -3.51 -59.07 -19.08
CA ALA A 85 -2.36 -59.95 -18.98
C ALA A 85 -1.54 -59.94 -20.28
N VAL A 86 -2.18 -59.79 -21.45
CA VAL A 86 -1.48 -59.60 -22.73
C VAL A 86 -0.65 -58.31 -22.72
N TYR A 87 -1.23 -57.19 -22.27
CA TYR A 87 -0.50 -55.92 -22.15
C TYR A 87 0.65 -55.95 -21.14
N LYS A 88 0.61 -56.84 -20.14
CA LYS A 88 1.60 -56.93 -19.06
C LYS A 88 2.73 -57.93 -19.33
N HIS A 89 2.41 -59.08 -19.91
CA HIS A 89 3.32 -60.23 -19.97
C HIS A 89 3.82 -60.57 -21.38
N LYS A 90 3.17 -60.07 -22.43
CA LYS A 90 3.62 -60.28 -23.81
C LYS A 90 4.55 -59.17 -24.26
N SER A 91 5.38 -59.46 -25.26
CA SER A 91 6.23 -58.49 -25.94
C SER A 91 5.40 -57.36 -26.53
N LYS A 92 5.98 -56.15 -26.55
CA LYS A 92 5.31 -54.97 -27.10
C LYS A 92 4.94 -55.17 -28.58
N ILE A 93 5.72 -55.94 -29.35
CA ILE A 93 5.41 -56.27 -30.74
C ILE A 93 4.18 -57.20 -30.81
N PHE A 94 4.03 -58.15 -29.89
CA PHE A 94 2.84 -59.00 -29.84
C PHE A 94 1.57 -58.18 -29.56
N VAL A 95 1.66 -57.18 -28.67
CA VAL A 95 0.56 -56.25 -28.40
C VAL A 95 0.20 -55.46 -29.67
N LEU A 96 1.18 -55.00 -30.45
CA LEU A 96 0.96 -54.29 -31.72
C LEU A 96 0.33 -55.18 -32.81
N ILE A 97 0.67 -56.46 -32.88
CA ILE A 97 0.06 -57.42 -33.81
C ILE A 97 -1.44 -57.59 -33.52
N ASN A 98 -1.83 -57.51 -32.24
CA ASN A 98 -3.19 -57.78 -31.77
C ASN A 98 -3.93 -56.52 -31.28
N CYS A 99 -3.43 -55.32 -31.59
CA CYS A 99 -3.91 -54.08 -30.96
C CYS A 99 -5.39 -53.79 -31.22
N LEU A 100 -5.90 -54.08 -32.43
CA LEU A 100 -7.32 -53.91 -32.76
C LEU A 100 -8.22 -54.88 -31.98
N GLU A 101 -7.81 -56.14 -31.85
CA GLU A 101 -8.56 -57.17 -31.12
C GLU A 101 -8.58 -56.88 -29.62
N LEU A 102 -7.43 -56.50 -29.04
CA LEU A 102 -7.33 -56.11 -27.64
C LEU A 102 -8.15 -54.85 -27.32
N CYS A 103 -8.13 -53.85 -28.23
CA CYS A 103 -8.91 -52.62 -28.10
C CYS A 103 -10.41 -52.91 -28.17
N ALA A 104 -10.85 -53.74 -29.13
CA ALA A 104 -12.25 -54.15 -29.27
C ALA A 104 -12.72 -54.93 -28.03
N SER A 105 -11.90 -55.86 -27.52
CA SER A 105 -12.18 -56.63 -26.30
C SER A 105 -12.36 -55.71 -25.08
N LEU A 106 -11.46 -54.75 -24.86
CA LEU A 106 -11.59 -53.78 -23.77
C LEU A 106 -12.85 -52.91 -23.92
N GLN A 107 -13.15 -52.44 -25.13
CA GLN A 107 -14.34 -51.63 -25.40
C GLN A 107 -15.63 -52.42 -25.11
N GLU A 108 -15.74 -53.65 -25.62
CA GLU A 108 -16.91 -54.51 -25.42
C GLU A 108 -17.15 -54.81 -23.94
N ARG A 109 -16.11 -55.20 -23.20
CA ARG A 109 -16.21 -55.54 -21.78
C ARG A 109 -16.45 -54.32 -20.90
N THR A 110 -15.89 -53.16 -21.26
CA THR A 110 -16.18 -51.89 -20.55
C THR A 110 -17.65 -51.51 -20.67
N LEU A 111 -18.24 -51.67 -21.86
CA LEU A 111 -19.67 -51.42 -22.08
C LEU A 111 -20.55 -52.41 -21.30
N ALA A 112 -20.16 -53.69 -21.26
CA ALA A 112 -20.85 -54.71 -20.48
C ALA A 112 -20.83 -54.40 -18.97
N ILE A 113 -19.66 -54.07 -18.41
CA ILE A 113 -19.52 -53.65 -17.01
C ILE A 113 -20.35 -52.40 -16.72
N ALA A 114 -20.38 -51.44 -17.64
CA ALA A 114 -21.18 -50.23 -17.48
C ALA A 114 -22.69 -50.53 -17.42
N ALA A 115 -23.16 -51.53 -18.18
CA ALA A 115 -24.55 -52.00 -18.11
C ALA A 115 -24.85 -52.68 -16.76
N TRP A 116 -23.92 -53.49 -16.24
CA TRP A 116 -24.06 -54.08 -14.91
C TRP A 116 -24.02 -53.04 -13.77
N LEU A 117 -23.19 -52.00 -13.88
CA LEU A 117 -23.18 -50.89 -12.93
C LEU A 117 -24.49 -50.10 -12.93
N ALA A 118 -25.14 -49.96 -14.10
CA ALA A 118 -26.47 -49.34 -14.18
C ALA A 118 -27.54 -50.20 -13.47
N LEU A 119 -27.46 -51.53 -13.62
CA LEU A 119 -28.31 -52.49 -12.88
C LEU A 119 -28.03 -52.43 -11.37
N LEU A 120 -26.76 -52.28 -10.98
CA LEU A 120 -26.35 -52.14 -9.58
C LEU A 120 -26.92 -50.85 -8.97
N GLY A 121 -26.81 -49.72 -9.68
CA GLY A 121 -27.31 -48.42 -9.23
C GLY A 121 -28.83 -48.34 -9.10
N SER A 122 -29.59 -49.10 -9.90
CA SER A 122 -31.06 -49.18 -9.76
C SER A 122 -31.52 -50.16 -8.67
N ALA A 123 -30.64 -51.06 -8.22
CA ALA A 123 -30.94 -52.08 -7.21
C ALA A 123 -30.63 -51.65 -5.77
N VAL A 124 -29.81 -50.61 -5.57
CA VAL A 124 -29.52 -50.02 -4.26
C VAL A 124 -30.69 -49.10 -3.87
N GLN A 125 -31.44 -49.46 -2.82
CA GLN A 125 -32.53 -48.65 -2.28
C GLN A 125 -32.01 -47.44 -1.47
N ASP A 126 -32.82 -46.39 -1.40
CA ASP A 126 -32.54 -45.05 -0.86
C ASP A 126 -32.40 -45.00 0.69
N ASP A 127 -31.81 -46.04 1.28
CA ASP A 127 -31.51 -46.08 2.71
C ASP A 127 -30.15 -45.39 2.97
N GLY A 128 -30.16 -44.06 2.88
CA GLY A 128 -29.25 -43.19 3.65
C GLY A 128 -27.92 -42.77 3.03
N ILE A 129 -27.57 -43.12 1.79
CA ILE A 129 -26.34 -42.63 1.11
C ILE A 129 -26.63 -42.21 -0.35
N PRO A 130 -27.29 -41.07 -0.62
CA PRO A 130 -27.55 -40.58 -1.98
C PRO A 130 -26.26 -40.40 -2.82
N ASP A 131 -25.14 -40.19 -2.13
CA ASP A 131 -23.82 -40.03 -2.71
C ASP A 131 -23.30 -41.30 -3.43
N LEU A 132 -23.68 -42.50 -2.98
CA LEU A 132 -23.20 -43.76 -3.56
C LEU A 132 -23.91 -44.09 -4.88
N GLN A 133 -25.23 -43.88 -4.94
CA GLN A 133 -26.01 -44.12 -6.16
C GLN A 133 -25.56 -43.20 -7.30
N ASN A 134 -25.34 -41.91 -6.99
CA ASN A 134 -24.80 -40.95 -7.95
C ASN A 134 -23.40 -41.37 -8.44
N LYS A 135 -22.51 -41.79 -7.55
CA LYS A 135 -21.15 -42.27 -7.92
C LYS A 135 -21.17 -43.52 -8.80
N ILE A 136 -22.10 -44.45 -8.56
CA ILE A 136 -22.29 -45.64 -9.41
C ILE A 136 -22.84 -45.25 -10.78
N ALA A 137 -23.82 -44.34 -10.83
CA ALA A 137 -24.38 -43.81 -12.08
C ALA A 137 -23.32 -43.05 -12.89
N ASP A 138 -22.47 -42.26 -12.24
CA ASP A 138 -21.36 -41.54 -12.84
C ASP A 138 -20.34 -42.50 -13.44
N LEU A 139 -19.90 -43.51 -12.69
CA LEU A 139 -18.96 -44.51 -13.22
C LEU A 139 -19.57 -45.30 -14.40
N SER A 140 -20.86 -45.67 -14.32
CA SER A 140 -21.57 -46.33 -15.43
C SER A 140 -21.59 -45.44 -16.68
N ARG A 141 -21.86 -44.14 -16.53
CA ARG A 141 -21.84 -43.18 -17.64
C ARG A 141 -20.44 -42.99 -18.21
N ASP A 142 -19.43 -42.82 -17.36
CA ASP A 142 -18.04 -42.66 -17.77
C ASP A 142 -17.52 -43.88 -18.53
N MET A 143 -17.88 -45.09 -18.09
CA MET A 143 -17.52 -46.34 -18.77
C MET A 143 -18.30 -46.52 -20.08
N LYS A 144 -19.57 -46.07 -20.16
CA LYS A 144 -20.33 -46.03 -21.43
C LYS A 144 -19.72 -45.10 -22.47
N GLN A 145 -19.16 -43.98 -22.02
CA GLN A 145 -18.49 -42.98 -22.85
C GLN A 145 -16.99 -43.25 -23.02
N ALA A 146 -16.47 -44.36 -22.48
CA ALA A 146 -15.07 -44.72 -22.64
C ALA A 146 -14.77 -45.01 -24.11
N HIS A 147 -13.70 -44.39 -24.61
CA HIS A 147 -13.18 -44.64 -25.95
C HIS A 147 -11.78 -45.24 -25.83
N PHE A 148 -11.68 -46.53 -26.12
CA PHE A 148 -10.40 -47.18 -26.37
C PHE A 148 -10.08 -47.01 -27.85
N ARG A 149 -8.87 -46.53 -28.15
CA ARG A 149 -8.44 -46.31 -29.53
C ARG A 149 -7.05 -46.89 -29.73
N VAL A 150 -6.81 -47.37 -30.93
CA VAL A 150 -5.46 -47.65 -31.44
C VAL A 150 -4.95 -46.35 -32.03
N THR A 151 -3.74 -45.93 -31.66
CA THR A 151 -3.17 -44.69 -32.21
C THR A 151 -2.85 -44.85 -33.69
N GLU A 152 -2.80 -43.76 -34.45
CA GLU A 152 -2.45 -43.81 -35.89
C GLU A 152 -1.10 -44.48 -36.14
N ASN A 153 -0.15 -44.35 -35.20
CA ASN A 153 1.16 -44.99 -35.26
C ASN A 153 1.06 -46.50 -35.00
N GLU A 154 0.30 -46.93 -34.00
CA GLU A 154 0.04 -48.36 -33.73
C GLU A 154 -0.69 -49.02 -34.90
N GLU A 155 -1.71 -48.36 -35.47
CA GLU A 155 -2.49 -48.87 -36.60
C GLU A 155 -1.63 -48.98 -37.87
N ARG A 156 -0.74 -48.00 -38.10
CA ARG A 156 0.22 -48.04 -39.22
C ARG A 156 1.18 -49.21 -39.09
N VAL A 157 1.71 -49.46 -37.89
CA VAL A 157 2.58 -50.61 -37.61
C VAL A 157 1.80 -51.91 -37.76
N TYR A 158 0.59 -52.01 -37.20
CA TYR A 158 -0.30 -53.16 -37.36
C TYR A 158 -0.55 -53.49 -38.84
N CYS A 159 -0.90 -52.50 -39.66
CA CYS A 159 -1.15 -52.69 -41.09
C CYS A 159 0.11 -53.16 -41.83
N THR A 160 1.28 -52.65 -41.45
CA THR A 160 2.56 -53.04 -42.04
C THR A 160 2.93 -54.47 -41.66
N LEU A 161 2.78 -54.84 -40.38
CA LEU A 161 3.01 -56.19 -39.88
C LEU A 161 2.03 -57.20 -40.50
N LYS A 162 0.74 -56.87 -40.65
CA LYS A 162 -0.23 -57.74 -41.33
C LYS A 162 0.13 -57.98 -42.80
N LYS A 163 0.66 -56.97 -43.50
CA LYS A 163 1.15 -57.12 -44.90
C LYS A 163 2.36 -58.05 -44.97
N GLU A 164 3.28 -57.99 -44.00
CA GLU A 164 4.38 -58.96 -43.88
C GLU A 164 3.88 -60.39 -43.62
N GLY A 165 2.86 -60.56 -42.76
CA GLY A 165 2.21 -61.85 -42.49
C GLY A 165 1.60 -62.51 -43.73
N GLN A 166 1.25 -61.73 -44.76
CA GLN A 166 0.74 -62.23 -46.03
C GLN A 166 1.83 -62.78 -46.97
N GLY A 167 3.12 -62.57 -46.66
CA GLY A 167 4.25 -63.19 -47.37
C GLY A 167 4.69 -62.49 -48.67
N ARG A 168 4.41 -61.19 -48.83
CA ARG A 168 4.92 -60.39 -49.97
C ARG A 168 6.35 -59.92 -49.69
N GLN A 169 7.26 -59.97 -50.69
CA GLN A 169 8.61 -59.42 -50.57
C GLN A 169 8.57 -57.89 -50.54
N CYS A 170 9.04 -57.29 -49.45
CA CYS A 170 9.16 -55.84 -49.31
C CYS A 170 10.55 -55.32 -49.72
N SER A 171 10.59 -54.14 -50.35
CA SER A 171 11.84 -53.48 -50.76
C SER A 171 12.63 -53.00 -49.54
N LYS A 172 13.95 -52.74 -49.69
CA LYS A 172 14.79 -52.23 -48.59
C LYS A 172 14.25 -50.93 -47.97
N ALA A 173 13.63 -50.06 -48.77
CA ALA A 173 13.00 -48.83 -48.28
C ALA A 173 11.77 -49.11 -47.40
N VAL A 174 10.96 -50.12 -47.76
CA VAL A 174 9.80 -50.54 -46.95
C VAL A 174 10.23 -51.23 -45.66
N GLN A 175 11.30 -52.03 -45.71
CA GLN A 175 11.90 -52.64 -44.50
C GLN A 175 12.45 -51.57 -43.55
N SER A 176 13.10 -50.53 -44.09
CA SER A 176 13.59 -49.38 -43.34
C SER A 176 12.45 -48.60 -42.65
N ALA A 177 11.40 -48.26 -43.41
CA ALA A 177 10.22 -47.59 -42.89
C ALA A 177 9.53 -48.43 -41.79
N MET A 178 9.42 -49.75 -41.99
CA MET A 178 8.85 -50.65 -41.00
C MET A 178 9.66 -50.67 -39.70
N VAL A 179 10.99 -50.71 -39.78
CA VAL A 179 11.88 -50.65 -38.61
C VAL A 179 11.72 -49.32 -37.87
N MET A 180 11.66 -48.20 -38.59
CA MET A 180 11.44 -46.88 -37.99
C MET A 180 10.06 -46.76 -37.32
N ASP A 181 9.00 -47.26 -37.98
CA ASP A 181 7.64 -47.23 -37.43
C ASP A 181 7.53 -48.13 -36.19
N LEU A 182 8.17 -49.31 -36.20
CA LEU A 182 8.30 -50.18 -35.02
C LEU A 182 9.08 -49.50 -33.88
N ALA A 183 10.25 -48.93 -34.16
CA ALA A 183 11.06 -48.24 -33.16
C ALA A 183 10.27 -47.09 -32.50
N ARG A 184 9.57 -46.29 -33.31
CA ARG A 184 8.69 -45.20 -32.85
C ARG A 184 7.53 -45.71 -31.99
N ALA A 185 6.86 -46.78 -32.40
CA ALA A 185 5.74 -47.36 -31.63
C ALA A 185 6.20 -48.04 -30.33
N LEU A 186 7.45 -48.51 -30.27
CA LEU A 186 8.03 -49.18 -29.10
C LEU A 186 8.71 -48.22 -28.11
N GLY A 187 8.94 -46.97 -28.52
CA GLY A 187 9.73 -45.97 -27.78
C GLY A 187 11.23 -46.28 -27.78
N ILE A 188 11.74 -46.89 -28.84
CA ILE A 188 13.14 -47.28 -29.01
C ILE A 188 13.76 -46.35 -30.06
N ASP A 189 15.01 -45.93 -29.88
CA ASP A 189 15.76 -45.21 -30.91
C ASP A 189 15.91 -46.09 -32.17
N SER A 190 15.62 -45.53 -33.35
CA SER A 190 15.70 -46.23 -34.64
C SER A 190 17.09 -46.79 -34.93
N ASN A 191 18.14 -46.23 -34.32
CA ASN A 191 19.52 -46.70 -34.46
C ASN A 191 19.90 -47.81 -33.46
N ASN A 192 19.06 -48.06 -32.44
CA ASN A 192 19.33 -49.09 -31.43
C ASN A 192 18.80 -50.46 -31.89
N HIS A 193 19.48 -51.03 -32.90
CA HIS A 193 19.14 -52.33 -33.48
C HIS A 193 19.22 -53.48 -32.47
N LEU A 194 20.03 -53.36 -31.41
CA LEU A 194 20.13 -54.34 -30.33
C LEU A 194 18.84 -54.41 -29.50
N ALA A 195 18.30 -53.26 -29.09
CA ALA A 195 17.05 -53.20 -28.34
C ALA A 195 15.86 -53.72 -29.18
N LEU A 196 15.87 -53.45 -30.50
CA LEU A 196 14.87 -53.98 -31.42
C LEU A 196 15.02 -55.50 -31.59
N ALA A 197 16.25 -56.01 -31.69
CA ALA A 197 16.53 -57.45 -31.72
C ALA A 197 16.05 -58.16 -30.45
N ASP A 198 16.21 -57.54 -29.29
CA ASP A 198 15.71 -58.09 -28.03
C ASP A 198 14.17 -58.12 -27.99
N GLN A 199 13.48 -57.10 -28.54
CA GLN A 199 12.03 -57.17 -28.70
C GLN A 199 11.57 -58.28 -29.65
N VAL A 200 12.32 -58.54 -30.74
CA VAL A 200 12.04 -59.67 -31.64
C VAL A 200 12.32 -61.02 -30.97
N LYS A 201 13.31 -61.12 -30.08
CA LYS A 201 13.53 -62.32 -29.25
C LYS A 201 12.38 -62.55 -28.27
N LEU A 202 11.89 -61.51 -27.62
CA LEU A 202 10.71 -61.60 -26.75
C LEU A 202 9.48 -62.06 -27.54
N LEU A 203 9.27 -61.50 -28.74
CA LEU A 203 8.21 -61.93 -29.66
C LEU A 203 8.35 -63.41 -30.05
N ARG A 204 9.58 -63.91 -30.26
CA ARG A 204 9.83 -65.33 -30.52
C ARG A 204 9.36 -66.22 -29.37
N ASN A 205 9.58 -65.81 -28.12
CA ASN A 205 9.10 -66.54 -26.95
C ASN A 205 7.57 -66.55 -26.88
N ASP A 206 6.92 -65.45 -27.27
CA ASP A 206 5.45 -65.35 -27.27
C ASP A 206 4.77 -66.16 -28.38
N ILE A 207 5.36 -66.17 -29.58
CA ILE A 207 4.83 -66.85 -30.77
C ILE A 207 5.24 -68.33 -30.83
N GLY A 208 6.26 -68.75 -30.07
CA GLY A 208 6.80 -70.11 -30.09
C GLY A 208 5.75 -71.23 -29.96
N ASN A 209 4.63 -70.95 -29.30
CA ASN A 209 3.49 -71.87 -29.12
C ASN A 209 2.22 -71.48 -29.91
N SER A 210 2.23 -70.40 -30.71
CA SER A 210 1.07 -69.92 -31.47
C SER A 210 0.82 -70.75 -32.74
N SER A 211 -0.45 -71.05 -33.04
CA SER A 211 -0.90 -71.73 -34.26
C SER A 211 -1.07 -70.79 -35.48
N SER A 212 -0.94 -69.48 -35.29
CA SER A 212 -1.11 -68.47 -36.35
C SER A 212 0.04 -68.51 -37.36
N ILE A 213 -0.26 -68.90 -38.60
CA ILE A 213 0.69 -68.88 -39.72
C ILE A 213 1.15 -67.45 -40.03
N SER A 214 0.26 -66.47 -39.87
CA SER A 214 0.55 -65.03 -40.03
C SER A 214 1.65 -64.58 -39.07
N ASP A 215 1.51 -64.90 -37.78
CA ASP A 215 2.41 -64.41 -36.74
C ASP A 215 3.80 -65.02 -36.88
N ARG A 216 3.88 -66.31 -37.26
CA ARG A 216 5.15 -66.98 -37.59
C ARG A 216 5.85 -66.34 -38.78
N ARG A 217 5.10 -65.92 -39.80
CA ARG A 217 5.65 -65.20 -40.96
C ARG A 217 6.16 -63.82 -40.58
N ILE A 218 5.40 -63.08 -39.76
CA ILE A 218 5.81 -61.78 -39.21
C ILE A 218 7.12 -61.93 -38.43
N LEU A 219 7.20 -62.89 -37.50
CA LEU A 219 8.41 -63.17 -36.74
C LEU A 219 9.60 -63.49 -37.64
N THR A 220 9.40 -64.34 -38.65
CA THR A 220 10.46 -64.74 -39.57
C THR A 220 10.96 -63.55 -40.40
N SER A 221 10.05 -62.70 -40.87
CA SER A 221 10.39 -61.49 -41.62
C SER A 221 11.15 -60.48 -40.74
N LEU A 222 10.62 -60.17 -39.55
CA LEU A 222 11.26 -59.25 -38.62
C LEU A 222 12.63 -59.75 -38.13
N ALA A 223 12.76 -61.04 -37.83
CA ALA A 223 14.05 -61.62 -37.45
C ALA A 223 15.08 -61.45 -38.58
N LYS A 224 14.70 -61.74 -39.83
CA LYS A 224 15.57 -61.58 -41.00
C LYS A 224 15.94 -60.11 -41.26
N ILE A 225 14.98 -59.18 -41.09
CA ILE A 225 15.23 -57.74 -41.29
C ILE A 225 16.18 -57.22 -40.22
N VAL A 226 15.93 -57.52 -38.94
CA VAL A 226 16.78 -57.04 -37.85
C VAL A 226 18.17 -57.69 -37.89
N GLU A 227 18.28 -58.97 -38.26
CA GLU A 227 19.58 -59.64 -38.43
C GLU A 227 20.41 -59.01 -39.57
N ASN A 228 19.78 -58.68 -40.71
CA ASN A 228 20.46 -57.98 -41.80
C ASN A 228 20.94 -56.57 -41.43
N TRP A 229 20.30 -55.93 -40.44
CA TRP A 229 20.62 -54.58 -39.97
C TRP A 229 21.57 -54.58 -38.76
N ALA A 230 21.66 -55.71 -38.04
CA ALA A 230 22.63 -55.92 -36.97
C ALA A 230 24.04 -56.25 -37.51
N ILE A 231 24.17 -56.63 -38.78
CA ILE A 231 25.46 -56.78 -39.46
C ILE A 231 26.02 -55.37 -39.72
N GLN A 232 26.95 -54.94 -38.87
CA GLN A 232 27.81 -53.79 -39.16
C GLN A 232 28.56 -54.06 -40.48
N PRO A 233 28.59 -53.12 -41.44
CA PRO A 233 29.59 -53.17 -42.49
C PRO A 233 30.94 -53.01 -41.82
N ASP A 234 31.75 -54.04 -41.89
CA ASP A 234 33.16 -54.02 -41.52
C ASP A 234 33.90 -53.21 -42.60
N ILE A 235 33.71 -51.88 -42.58
CA ILE A 235 34.63 -50.96 -43.25
C ILE A 235 35.71 -50.68 -42.23
N LEU A 236 36.80 -51.41 -42.42
CA LEU A 236 38.12 -51.15 -41.86
C LEU A 236 38.27 -49.66 -41.59
N THR A 237 38.44 -49.35 -40.31
CA THR A 237 39.00 -48.10 -39.80
C THR A 237 40.45 -48.00 -40.29
N GLN A 238 40.60 -47.76 -41.59
CA GLN A 238 41.82 -47.21 -42.15
C GLN A 238 41.82 -45.76 -41.69
N LYS A 239 42.60 -45.51 -40.64
CA LYS A 239 43.15 -44.18 -40.36
C LYS A 239 43.78 -43.67 -41.64
N PHE A 240 43.01 -42.96 -42.45
CA PHE A 240 43.57 -41.96 -43.34
C PHE A 240 43.76 -40.73 -42.45
N GLU A 241 45.00 -40.54 -42.03
CA GLU A 241 45.51 -39.25 -41.61
C GLU A 241 45.21 -38.25 -42.72
N PHE A 242 44.08 -37.54 -42.62
CA PHE A 242 43.96 -36.23 -43.21
C PHE A 242 44.47 -35.25 -42.18
N ASN A 243 45.51 -34.52 -42.58
CA ASN A 243 46.13 -33.48 -41.79
C ASN A 243 45.08 -32.57 -41.14
N SER A 244 45.30 -32.31 -39.86
CA SER A 244 44.78 -31.20 -39.07
C SER A 244 44.46 -29.97 -39.93
N GLU A 245 43.16 -29.60 -40.01
CA GLU A 245 42.66 -28.20 -39.97
C GLU A 245 41.14 -28.00 -40.28
N GLU A 246 40.33 -29.03 -40.61
CA GLU A 246 38.88 -28.80 -40.93
C GLU A 246 37.85 -29.76 -40.28
N GLU A 247 38.11 -30.30 -39.08
CA GLU A 247 37.09 -31.07 -38.33
C GLU A 247 36.17 -30.15 -37.52
N GLY A 248 35.11 -29.65 -38.15
CA GLY A 248 34.12 -28.81 -37.45
C GLY A 248 32.91 -28.36 -38.26
N ALA A 249 32.86 -28.60 -39.57
CA ALA A 249 31.75 -28.13 -40.39
C ALA A 249 30.52 -29.04 -40.28
N GLN A 250 29.34 -28.42 -40.28
CA GLN A 250 28.03 -29.00 -40.54
C GLN A 250 28.12 -30.05 -41.67
N LEU A 251 27.47 -31.22 -41.53
CA LEU A 251 27.49 -32.23 -42.61
C LEU A 251 27.03 -31.55 -43.90
N LEU A 252 27.85 -31.51 -44.95
CA LEU A 252 27.48 -30.84 -46.19
C LEU A 252 26.34 -31.61 -46.88
N PRO A 253 25.35 -30.91 -47.48
CA PRO A 253 24.30 -31.58 -48.21
C PRO A 253 24.89 -32.21 -49.48
N PHE A 254 24.49 -33.44 -49.80
CA PHE A 254 24.85 -34.04 -51.08
C PHE A 254 24.26 -33.20 -52.22
N LYS A 255 24.99 -33.07 -53.33
CA LYS A 255 24.53 -32.28 -54.50
C LYS A 255 23.13 -32.66 -54.97
N ASN A 256 22.78 -33.95 -54.84
CA ASN A 256 21.48 -34.50 -55.23
C ASN A 256 20.33 -34.11 -54.28
N PHE A 257 20.63 -33.53 -53.12
CA PHE A 257 19.63 -33.02 -52.17
C PHE A 257 19.20 -31.60 -52.52
N LEU A 258 20.00 -30.88 -53.32
CA LEU A 258 19.74 -29.51 -53.72
C LEU A 258 18.81 -29.47 -54.93
N CYS A 259 17.78 -28.64 -54.85
CA CYS A 259 16.90 -28.36 -55.97
C CYS A 259 17.70 -27.65 -57.08
N PRO A 260 17.68 -28.12 -58.33
CA PRO A 260 18.43 -27.48 -59.41
C PRO A 260 17.98 -26.04 -59.71
N LEU A 261 16.74 -25.69 -59.37
CA LEU A 261 16.17 -24.34 -59.52
C LEU A 261 16.58 -23.41 -58.38
N THR A 262 16.26 -23.77 -57.13
CA THR A 262 16.47 -22.88 -55.97
C THR A 262 17.87 -22.96 -55.40
N LYS A 263 18.62 -24.02 -55.71
CA LYS A 263 19.92 -24.37 -55.08
C LYS A 263 19.84 -24.61 -53.58
N GLU A 264 18.63 -24.77 -53.03
CA GLU A 264 18.37 -25.08 -51.63
C GLU A 264 18.01 -26.57 -51.45
N ILE A 265 18.13 -27.07 -50.23
CA ILE A 265 17.78 -28.45 -49.88
C ILE A 265 16.28 -28.67 -50.11
N MET A 266 15.93 -29.72 -50.85
CA MET A 266 14.54 -30.06 -51.14
C MET A 266 13.82 -30.55 -49.89
N LYS A 267 12.69 -29.93 -49.55
CA LYS A 267 11.76 -30.39 -48.50
C LYS A 267 10.74 -31.37 -49.07
N SER A 268 10.29 -31.15 -50.29
CA SER A 268 9.34 -32.02 -51.01
C SER A 268 9.86 -32.35 -52.40
N PRO A 269 10.85 -33.25 -52.52
CA PRO A 269 11.44 -33.60 -53.81
C PRO A 269 10.43 -34.32 -54.70
N VAL A 270 10.21 -33.79 -55.91
CA VAL A 270 9.34 -34.37 -56.96
C VAL A 270 10.13 -34.61 -58.24
N VAL A 271 9.92 -35.77 -58.86
CA VAL A 271 10.57 -36.18 -60.10
C VAL A 271 9.67 -35.87 -61.29
N LEU A 272 10.26 -35.25 -62.31
CA LEU A 272 9.62 -35.03 -63.61
C LEU A 272 9.79 -36.24 -64.55
N GLU A 273 9.06 -36.25 -65.67
CA GLU A 273 9.28 -37.21 -66.77
C GLU A 273 10.75 -37.23 -67.25
N SER A 274 11.45 -36.09 -67.17
CA SER A 274 12.88 -35.96 -67.50
C SER A 274 13.85 -36.63 -66.50
N ALA A 275 13.32 -37.35 -65.50
CA ALA A 275 14.06 -37.97 -64.40
C ALA A 275 14.85 -37.00 -63.51
N GLN A 276 14.65 -35.69 -63.67
CA GLN A 276 15.22 -34.66 -62.80
C GLN A 276 14.30 -34.41 -61.61
N THR A 277 14.89 -34.21 -60.43
CA THR A 277 14.16 -33.97 -59.17
C THR A 277 14.25 -32.51 -58.77
N TYR A 278 13.14 -31.93 -58.36
CA TYR A 278 13.03 -30.53 -57.95
C TYR A 278 12.23 -30.41 -56.67
N GLU A 279 12.36 -29.27 -55.99
CA GLU A 279 11.42 -28.87 -54.95
C GLU A 279 10.03 -28.64 -55.57
N LYS A 280 8.99 -29.22 -54.97
CA LYS A 280 7.61 -29.20 -55.50
C LYS A 280 7.10 -27.79 -55.76
N THR A 281 7.31 -26.87 -54.82
CA THR A 281 6.85 -25.47 -54.96
C THR A 281 7.60 -24.74 -56.06
N ALA A 282 8.91 -24.93 -56.14
CA ALA A 282 9.76 -24.26 -57.13
C ALA A 282 9.42 -24.68 -58.57
N ILE A 283 9.17 -25.98 -58.79
CA ILE A 283 8.85 -26.47 -60.13
C ILE A 283 7.42 -26.12 -60.56
N ASN A 284 6.46 -26.10 -59.62
CA ASN A 284 5.12 -25.60 -59.90
C ASN A 284 5.14 -24.12 -60.31
N TYR A 285 5.87 -23.29 -59.58
CA TYR A 285 6.05 -21.87 -59.93
C TYR A 285 6.68 -21.70 -61.32
N TRP A 286 7.66 -22.54 -61.66
CA TRP A 286 8.25 -22.54 -63.00
C TRP A 286 7.22 -22.87 -64.08
N PHE A 287 6.36 -23.87 -63.86
CA PHE A 287 5.29 -24.22 -64.80
C PHE A 287 4.26 -23.10 -64.96
N GLU A 288 3.82 -22.48 -63.85
CA GLU A 288 2.92 -21.33 -63.87
C GLU A 288 3.50 -20.19 -64.70
N ARG A 289 4.78 -19.83 -64.47
CA ARG A 289 5.45 -18.77 -65.22
C ARG A 289 5.61 -19.08 -66.71
N CYS A 290 5.88 -20.34 -67.07
CA CYS A 290 5.93 -20.74 -68.49
C CYS A 290 4.58 -20.52 -69.17
N LEU A 291 3.48 -20.89 -68.50
CA LEU A 291 2.12 -20.73 -69.02
C LEU A 291 1.72 -19.26 -69.13
N GLU A 292 2.08 -18.42 -68.15
CA GLU A 292 1.86 -16.97 -68.18
C GLU A 292 2.60 -16.29 -69.35
N ASP A 293 3.83 -16.74 -69.64
CA ASP A 293 4.64 -16.25 -70.76
C ASP A 293 4.18 -16.82 -72.13
N GLY A 294 3.11 -17.62 -72.18
CA GLY A 294 2.59 -18.25 -73.41
C GLY A 294 3.50 -19.35 -73.98
N ARG A 295 4.37 -19.94 -73.16
CA ARG A 295 5.35 -20.98 -73.56
C ARG A 295 4.94 -22.35 -73.00
N GLU A 296 5.22 -23.41 -73.77
CA GLU A 296 5.03 -24.77 -73.27
C GLU A 296 6.00 -25.05 -72.10
N PRO A 297 5.55 -25.66 -70.98
CA PRO A 297 6.42 -25.93 -69.85
C PRO A 297 7.58 -26.86 -70.22
N THR A 298 8.80 -26.43 -69.93
CA THR A 298 10.02 -27.18 -70.20
C THR A 298 10.67 -27.63 -68.89
N CYS A 299 11.42 -28.72 -68.94
CA CYS A 299 12.30 -29.11 -67.84
C CYS A 299 13.42 -28.06 -67.69
N PRO A 300 13.56 -27.39 -66.53
CA PRO A 300 14.54 -26.31 -66.36
C PRO A 300 15.99 -26.69 -66.63
N VAL A 301 16.37 -27.94 -66.31
CA VAL A 301 17.76 -28.41 -66.47
C VAL A 301 18.04 -28.95 -67.87
N THR A 302 17.06 -29.61 -68.50
CA THR A 302 17.28 -30.26 -69.80
C THR A 302 16.79 -29.43 -70.99
N GLY A 303 15.98 -28.40 -70.75
CA GLY A 303 15.39 -27.54 -71.80
C GLY A 303 14.32 -28.23 -72.66
N VAL A 304 13.97 -29.48 -72.36
CA VAL A 304 13.02 -30.28 -73.15
C VAL A 304 11.58 -29.96 -72.73
N VAL A 305 10.68 -29.79 -73.71
CA VAL A 305 9.23 -29.61 -73.49
C VAL A 305 8.65 -30.87 -72.85
N LEU A 306 7.93 -30.70 -71.75
CA LEU A 306 7.34 -31.80 -70.98
C LEU A 306 6.01 -32.23 -71.61
N LYS A 307 5.81 -33.54 -71.79
CA LYS A 307 4.54 -34.09 -72.31
C LYS A 307 3.46 -34.19 -71.24
N SER A 308 3.89 -34.28 -69.98
CA SER A 308 3.04 -34.32 -68.80
C SER A 308 3.62 -33.44 -67.69
N LEU A 309 2.75 -32.71 -66.99
CA LEU A 309 3.09 -31.92 -65.80
C LEU A 309 2.86 -32.71 -64.50
N GLU A 310 2.66 -34.03 -64.59
CA GLU A 310 2.46 -34.90 -63.43
C GLU A 310 3.73 -34.95 -62.57
N LEU A 311 3.61 -34.48 -61.33
CA LEU A 311 4.70 -34.50 -60.35
C LEU A 311 4.66 -35.79 -59.51
N LYS A 312 5.68 -36.63 -59.66
CA LYS A 312 5.80 -37.87 -58.87
C LYS A 312 6.67 -37.63 -57.63
N PRO A 313 6.19 -37.86 -56.39
CA PRO A 313 7.01 -37.65 -55.21
C PRO A 313 8.19 -38.62 -55.15
N ASN A 314 9.40 -38.10 -54.91
CA ASN A 314 10.60 -38.90 -54.73
C ASN A 314 10.74 -39.33 -53.27
N ILE A 315 9.97 -40.33 -52.85
CA ILE A 315 9.90 -40.78 -51.44
C ILE A 315 11.29 -41.23 -50.93
N GLY A 316 12.08 -41.91 -51.76
CA GLY A 316 13.42 -42.37 -51.38
C GLY A 316 14.38 -41.21 -51.11
N LEU A 317 14.39 -40.18 -51.98
CA LEU A 317 15.19 -38.99 -51.77
C LEU A 317 14.70 -38.16 -50.57
N ALA A 318 13.38 -38.05 -50.40
CA ALA A 318 12.80 -37.37 -49.24
C ALA A 318 13.25 -38.03 -47.93
N GLY A 319 13.22 -39.37 -47.84
CA GLY A 319 13.70 -40.10 -46.67
C GLY A 319 15.21 -39.93 -46.44
N ALA A 320 16.03 -39.94 -47.49
CA ALA A 320 17.47 -39.72 -47.38
C ALA A 320 17.83 -38.29 -46.92
N ILE A 321 17.09 -37.30 -47.40
CA ILE A 321 17.22 -35.90 -46.95
C ILE A 321 16.82 -35.79 -45.48
N ASP A 322 15.70 -36.39 -45.07
CA ASP A 322 15.23 -36.37 -43.68
C ASP A 322 16.22 -37.04 -42.72
N GLU A 323 16.80 -38.19 -43.11
CA GLU A 323 17.85 -38.85 -42.33
C GLU A 323 19.11 -37.98 -42.18
N TRP A 324 19.53 -37.31 -43.25
CA TRP A 324 20.65 -36.37 -43.20
C TRP A 324 20.36 -35.16 -42.31
N VAL A 325 19.14 -34.59 -42.38
CA VAL A 325 18.70 -33.50 -41.51
C VAL A 325 18.75 -33.96 -40.05
N ASN A 326 18.19 -35.13 -39.74
CA ASN A 326 18.15 -35.67 -38.39
C ASN A 326 19.54 -35.95 -37.80
N ARG A 327 20.50 -36.42 -38.61
CA ARG A 327 21.91 -36.57 -38.21
C ARG A 327 22.58 -35.22 -37.95
N ASN A 328 22.34 -34.24 -38.83
CA ASN A 328 22.92 -32.91 -38.68
C ASN A 328 22.40 -32.19 -37.42
N ILE A 329 21.11 -32.36 -37.10
CA ILE A 329 20.51 -31.90 -35.83
C ILE A 329 21.20 -32.57 -34.65
N GLU A 330 21.43 -33.89 -34.70
CA GLU A 330 22.11 -34.62 -33.61
C GLU A 330 23.53 -34.11 -33.36
N VAL A 331 24.30 -33.88 -34.42
CA VAL A 331 25.66 -33.34 -34.33
C VAL A 331 25.64 -31.94 -33.71
N GLN A 332 24.70 -31.08 -34.11
CA GLN A 332 24.55 -29.74 -33.55
C GLN A 332 24.15 -29.77 -32.06
N ILE A 333 23.24 -30.68 -31.68
CA ILE A 333 22.82 -30.86 -30.29
C ILE A 333 24.00 -31.32 -29.42
N LYS A 334 24.76 -32.33 -29.84
CA LYS A 334 25.93 -32.82 -29.08
C LYS A 334 26.98 -31.74 -28.88
N ARG A 335 27.29 -30.97 -29.93
CA ARG A 335 28.20 -29.81 -29.82
C ARG A 335 27.67 -28.73 -28.89
N ALA A 336 26.37 -28.45 -28.93
CA ALA A 336 25.79 -27.48 -28.00
C ALA A 336 25.92 -27.96 -26.54
N VAL A 337 25.75 -29.26 -26.27
CA VAL A 337 25.99 -29.82 -24.93
C VAL A 337 27.46 -29.64 -24.53
N GLU A 338 28.42 -29.95 -25.39
CA GLU A 338 29.85 -29.77 -25.12
C GLU A 338 30.17 -28.31 -24.77
N TYR A 339 29.78 -27.36 -25.63
CA TYR A 339 30.08 -25.94 -25.43
C TYR A 339 29.34 -25.32 -24.23
N LEU A 340 28.12 -25.76 -23.93
CA LEU A 340 27.34 -25.24 -22.80
C LEU A 340 27.70 -25.88 -21.46
N SER A 341 28.36 -27.04 -21.47
CA SER A 341 28.79 -27.75 -20.24
C SER A 341 30.20 -27.39 -19.80
N GLU A 342 31.07 -26.97 -20.71
CA GLU A 342 32.45 -26.58 -20.40
C GLU A 342 32.56 -25.14 -19.90
N ASP A 343 33.12 -24.95 -18.71
CA ASP A 343 33.34 -23.62 -18.10
C ASP A 343 34.39 -22.77 -18.85
N SER A 344 35.23 -23.37 -19.70
CA SER A 344 36.28 -22.71 -20.49
C SER A 344 35.89 -22.36 -21.93
N SER A 345 34.64 -22.62 -22.32
CA SER A 345 34.16 -22.35 -23.68
C SER A 345 34.25 -20.87 -24.04
N SER A 346 34.66 -20.59 -25.29
CA SER A 346 34.65 -19.21 -25.80
C SER A 346 33.22 -18.69 -25.95
N MET A 347 33.03 -17.38 -25.71
CA MET A 347 31.73 -16.73 -25.84
C MET A 347 31.13 -16.88 -27.25
N ASP A 348 31.97 -16.88 -28.28
CA ASP A 348 31.54 -17.10 -29.67
C ASP A 348 31.02 -18.52 -29.92
N SER A 349 31.57 -19.53 -29.23
CA SER A 349 31.08 -20.91 -29.34
C SER A 349 29.74 -21.09 -28.63
N ILE A 350 29.54 -20.43 -27.49
CA ILE A 350 28.24 -20.38 -26.81
C ILE A 350 27.22 -19.66 -27.70
N ASP A 351 27.59 -18.53 -28.30
CA ASP A 351 26.75 -17.75 -29.21
C ASP A 351 26.23 -18.59 -30.39
N ARG A 352 27.14 -19.29 -31.09
CA ARG A 352 26.81 -20.21 -32.20
C ARG A 352 25.94 -21.38 -31.74
N SER A 353 26.16 -21.87 -30.53
CA SER A 353 25.37 -22.97 -29.96
C SER A 353 23.93 -22.53 -29.72
N LEU A 354 23.73 -21.36 -29.10
CA LEU A 354 22.40 -20.79 -28.88
C LEU A 354 21.64 -20.55 -30.19
N ASP A 355 22.32 -19.98 -31.21
CA ASP A 355 21.71 -19.79 -32.54
C ASP A 355 21.31 -21.11 -33.20
N SER A 356 22.17 -22.13 -33.07
CA SER A 356 21.88 -23.47 -33.61
C SER A 356 20.68 -24.11 -32.92
N ILE A 357 20.60 -24.04 -31.58
CA ILE A 357 19.47 -24.56 -30.82
C ILE A 357 18.17 -23.81 -31.17
N TYR A 358 18.22 -22.48 -31.26
CA TYR A 358 17.06 -21.68 -31.66
C TYR A 358 16.56 -22.11 -33.05
N LYS A 359 17.49 -22.25 -34.02
CA LYS A 359 17.17 -22.68 -35.38
C LYS A 359 16.54 -24.07 -35.39
N ILE A 360 17.10 -25.03 -34.66
CA ILE A 360 16.52 -26.38 -34.51
C ILE A 360 15.11 -26.31 -33.95
N SER A 361 14.89 -25.51 -32.89
CA SER A 361 13.58 -25.40 -32.25
C SER A 361 12.51 -24.76 -33.15
N GLU A 362 12.86 -23.76 -33.96
CA GLU A 362 11.90 -23.08 -34.86
C GLU A 362 11.70 -23.81 -36.19
N GLU A 363 12.77 -24.27 -36.85
CA GLU A 363 12.68 -24.93 -38.16
C GLU A 363 12.27 -26.40 -38.05
N HIS A 364 12.56 -27.04 -36.92
CA HIS A 364 12.24 -28.44 -36.65
C HIS A 364 11.55 -28.62 -35.27
N PRO A 365 10.29 -28.17 -35.10
CA PRO A 365 9.58 -28.24 -33.83
C PRO A 365 9.52 -29.65 -33.21
N MET A 366 9.43 -30.67 -34.07
CA MET A 366 9.43 -32.08 -33.65
C MET A 366 10.77 -32.53 -33.07
N SER A 367 11.84 -31.75 -33.16
CA SER A 367 13.16 -32.06 -32.59
C SER A 367 13.37 -31.43 -31.20
N ARG A 368 12.43 -30.61 -30.69
CA ARG A 368 12.56 -30.01 -29.34
C ARG A 368 12.72 -31.05 -28.24
N TYR A 369 12.05 -32.20 -28.35
CA TYR A 369 12.22 -33.28 -27.36
C TYR A 369 13.67 -33.81 -27.31
N ARG A 370 14.40 -33.79 -28.44
CA ARG A 370 15.82 -34.20 -28.47
C ARG A 370 16.68 -33.19 -27.73
N VAL A 371 16.47 -31.90 -27.99
CA VAL A 371 17.15 -30.80 -27.28
C VAL A 371 16.88 -30.88 -25.76
N ARG A 372 15.62 -31.14 -25.38
CA ARG A 372 15.19 -31.31 -23.99
C ARG A 372 15.88 -32.51 -23.33
N ASN A 373 15.83 -33.69 -23.96
CA ASN A 373 16.34 -34.93 -23.39
C ASN A 373 17.86 -34.92 -23.19
N GLU A 374 18.59 -34.18 -24.02
CA GLU A 374 20.04 -33.95 -23.87
C GLU A 374 20.37 -32.92 -22.78
N GLY A 375 19.38 -32.40 -22.04
CA GLY A 375 19.57 -31.53 -20.88
C GLY A 375 19.92 -30.08 -21.21
N ILE A 376 19.80 -29.65 -22.47
CA ILE A 376 20.22 -28.31 -22.90
C ILE A 376 19.42 -27.20 -22.23
N VAL A 377 18.12 -27.40 -21.98
CA VAL A 377 17.27 -26.42 -21.26
C VAL A 377 17.87 -26.10 -19.89
N VAL A 378 18.31 -27.13 -19.16
CA VAL A 378 18.94 -26.99 -17.84
C VAL A 378 20.30 -26.30 -17.95
N LEU A 379 21.10 -26.63 -18.97
CA LEU A 379 22.40 -25.99 -19.21
C LEU A 379 22.26 -24.48 -19.48
N ILE A 380 21.28 -24.09 -20.30
CA ILE A 380 21.02 -22.67 -20.59
C ILE A 380 20.58 -21.92 -19.33
N LEU A 381 19.74 -22.52 -18.48
CA LEU A 381 19.34 -21.93 -17.19
C LEU A 381 20.52 -21.80 -16.22
N LYS A 382 21.38 -22.82 -16.12
CA LYS A 382 22.63 -22.75 -15.35
C LYS A 382 23.54 -21.64 -15.86
N LEU A 383 23.63 -21.47 -17.17
CA LEU A 383 24.41 -20.41 -17.82
C LEU A 383 23.87 -19.01 -17.48
N LEU A 384 22.54 -18.81 -17.48
CA LEU A 384 21.94 -17.54 -17.03
C LEU A 384 22.19 -17.26 -15.54
N ARG A 385 22.18 -18.30 -14.70
CA ARG A 385 22.36 -18.18 -13.24
C ARG A 385 23.82 -17.93 -12.84
N ASN A 386 24.74 -18.73 -13.36
CA ASN A 386 26.13 -18.77 -12.91
C ASN A 386 26.98 -17.68 -13.58
N SER A 387 26.63 -17.26 -14.80
CA SER A 387 27.43 -16.35 -15.62
C SER A 387 26.81 -14.96 -15.76
N SER A 388 25.91 -14.59 -14.85
CA SER A 388 25.07 -13.38 -14.96
C SER A 388 25.87 -12.08 -15.08
N LYS A 389 27.09 -11.98 -14.53
CA LYS A 389 27.96 -10.80 -14.67
C LYS A 389 28.88 -10.82 -15.89
N VAL A 390 29.19 -12.00 -16.43
CA VAL A 390 30.28 -12.20 -17.41
C VAL A 390 29.75 -12.35 -18.83
N ILE A 391 28.55 -12.90 -19.02
CA ILE A 391 28.08 -13.32 -20.34
C ILE A 391 27.61 -12.16 -21.26
N GLY A 392 27.42 -10.97 -20.70
CA GLY A 392 26.97 -9.80 -21.45
C GLY A 392 25.50 -9.87 -21.91
N SER A 393 24.93 -8.71 -22.26
CA SER A 393 23.49 -8.57 -22.56
C SER A 393 23.06 -9.31 -23.83
N LEU A 394 23.94 -9.40 -24.83
CA LEU A 394 23.66 -10.08 -26.10
C LEU A 394 23.42 -11.59 -25.91
N LEU A 395 24.32 -12.29 -25.23
CA LEU A 395 24.17 -13.73 -24.98
C LEU A 395 23.00 -14.02 -24.05
N ARG A 396 22.71 -13.17 -23.05
CA ARG A 396 21.49 -13.31 -22.23
C ARG A 396 20.24 -13.18 -23.08
N SER A 397 20.19 -12.21 -24.01
CA SER A 397 19.05 -12.07 -24.92
C SER A 397 18.85 -13.32 -25.80
N LYS A 398 19.94 -13.92 -26.31
CA LYS A 398 19.86 -15.17 -27.09
C LYS A 398 19.47 -16.38 -26.25
N ALA A 399 20.00 -16.51 -25.04
CA ALA A 399 19.63 -17.58 -24.12
C ALA A 399 18.14 -17.51 -23.76
N LEU A 400 17.61 -16.32 -23.44
CA LEU A 400 16.19 -16.10 -23.19
C LEU A 400 15.34 -16.36 -24.45
N MET A 401 15.81 -15.97 -25.63
CA MET A 401 15.14 -16.27 -26.90
C MET A 401 15.04 -17.78 -27.17
N VAL A 402 16.11 -18.54 -26.90
CA VAL A 402 16.10 -20.00 -27.01
C VAL A 402 15.12 -20.61 -26.01
N LEU A 403 15.15 -20.18 -24.75
CA LEU A 403 14.21 -20.68 -23.73
C LEU A 403 12.76 -20.35 -24.10
N PHE A 404 12.49 -19.16 -24.63
CA PHE A 404 11.17 -18.80 -25.14
C PHE A 404 10.70 -19.73 -26.27
N SER A 405 11.60 -20.05 -27.21
CA SER A 405 11.29 -21.01 -28.28
C SER A 405 11.05 -22.43 -27.74
N MET A 406 11.86 -22.87 -26.78
CA MET A 406 11.72 -24.17 -26.13
C MET A 406 10.46 -24.27 -25.25
N ALA A 407 9.95 -23.16 -24.72
CA ALA A 407 8.73 -23.11 -23.92
C ALA A 407 7.45 -23.47 -24.72
N LYS A 408 7.54 -23.58 -26.05
CA LYS A 408 6.49 -24.15 -26.91
C LYS A 408 6.34 -25.68 -26.77
N ASP A 409 7.25 -26.34 -26.04
CA ASP A 409 7.19 -27.74 -25.68
C ASP A 409 6.84 -27.90 -24.20
N GLU A 410 5.75 -28.59 -23.89
CA GLU A 410 5.15 -28.63 -22.54
C GLU A 410 6.10 -29.22 -21.48
N GLU A 411 6.81 -30.31 -21.81
CA GLU A 411 7.77 -30.90 -20.86
C GLU A 411 8.97 -29.96 -20.61
N SER A 412 9.40 -29.20 -21.62
CA SER A 412 10.43 -28.16 -21.43
C SER A 412 9.93 -27.04 -20.52
N ARG A 413 8.64 -26.66 -20.57
CA ARG A 413 8.05 -25.67 -19.65
C ARG A 413 8.13 -26.14 -18.20
N VAL A 414 7.77 -27.40 -17.95
CA VAL A 414 7.84 -28.00 -16.60
C VAL A 414 9.27 -27.95 -16.06
N ILE A 415 10.26 -28.37 -16.87
CA ILE A 415 11.68 -28.31 -16.49
C ILE A 415 12.12 -26.87 -16.20
N MET A 416 11.69 -25.89 -17.01
CA MET A 416 12.03 -24.48 -16.78
C MET A 416 11.48 -23.96 -15.44
N LEU A 417 10.25 -24.36 -15.07
CA LEU A 417 9.64 -24.00 -13.80
C LEU A 417 10.38 -24.62 -12.61
N GLU A 418 10.74 -25.90 -12.71
CA GLU A 418 11.51 -26.63 -11.69
C GLU A 418 12.92 -26.04 -11.49
N GLU A 419 13.58 -25.63 -12.57
CA GLU A 419 14.93 -25.05 -12.56
C GLU A 419 14.94 -23.53 -12.27
N GLY A 420 13.78 -22.92 -12.03
CA GLY A 420 13.67 -21.54 -11.54
C GLY A 420 13.74 -20.43 -12.60
N ILE A 421 13.12 -20.64 -13.77
CA ILE A 421 13.04 -19.64 -14.86
C ILE A 421 12.55 -18.26 -14.41
N THR A 422 11.65 -18.18 -13.42
CA THR A 422 11.05 -16.92 -12.94
C THR A 422 12.12 -15.89 -12.56
N ARG A 423 13.12 -16.30 -11.77
CA ARG A 423 14.20 -15.41 -11.33
C ARG A 423 15.10 -14.98 -12.49
N SER A 424 15.40 -15.91 -13.39
CA SER A 424 16.23 -15.63 -14.57
C SER A 424 15.54 -14.63 -15.51
N ALA A 425 14.24 -14.79 -15.72
CA ALA A 425 13.45 -13.86 -16.53
C ALA A 425 13.33 -12.48 -15.87
N ILE A 426 13.06 -12.41 -14.56
CA ILE A 426 13.03 -11.12 -13.82
C ILE A 426 14.38 -10.42 -13.87
N HIS A 427 15.49 -11.15 -13.72
CA HIS A 427 16.82 -10.58 -13.87
C HIS A 427 17.08 -10.02 -15.27
N GLY A 428 16.51 -10.64 -16.31
CA GLY A 428 16.56 -10.13 -17.69
C GLY A 428 15.90 -8.76 -17.87
N LEU A 429 14.93 -8.38 -17.02
CA LEU A 429 14.29 -7.05 -17.06
C LEU A 429 15.26 -5.92 -16.70
N ILE A 430 16.32 -6.22 -15.93
CA ILE A 430 17.38 -5.29 -15.54
C ILE A 430 18.41 -5.11 -16.67
N GLY A 431 18.36 -5.96 -17.71
CA GLY A 431 19.29 -5.96 -18.83
C GLY A 431 19.41 -4.60 -19.53
N SER A 432 20.58 -4.30 -20.10
CA SER A 432 20.81 -3.06 -20.84
C SER A 432 20.27 -3.09 -22.27
N SER A 433 20.10 -4.29 -22.86
CA SER A 433 19.54 -4.46 -24.21
C SER A 433 18.02 -4.57 -24.19
N GLU A 434 17.36 -3.89 -25.11
CA GLU A 434 15.92 -4.02 -25.35
C GLU A 434 15.52 -5.45 -25.70
N LYS A 435 16.35 -6.19 -26.46
CA LYS A 435 16.07 -7.59 -26.80
C LYS A 435 16.09 -8.50 -25.57
N GLU A 436 17.00 -8.25 -24.62
CA GLU A 436 17.05 -8.99 -23.36
C GLU A 436 15.76 -8.78 -22.56
N LYS A 437 15.33 -7.52 -22.44
CA LYS A 437 14.05 -7.16 -21.80
C LYS A 437 12.85 -7.77 -22.53
N GLU A 438 12.83 -7.72 -23.86
CA GLU A 438 11.74 -8.24 -24.69
C GLU A 438 11.52 -9.73 -24.47
N PHE A 439 12.58 -10.55 -24.58
CA PHE A 439 12.46 -11.99 -24.38
C PHE A 439 12.21 -12.37 -22.92
N ALA A 440 12.74 -11.60 -21.97
CA ALA A 440 12.41 -11.75 -20.56
C ALA A 440 10.91 -11.54 -20.31
N VAL A 441 10.32 -10.43 -20.77
CA VAL A 441 8.89 -10.16 -20.58
C VAL A 441 8.03 -11.16 -21.36
N ARG A 442 8.42 -11.56 -22.58
CA ARG A 442 7.70 -12.60 -23.33
C ARG A 442 7.66 -13.93 -22.61
N LEU A 443 8.77 -14.36 -22.01
CA LEU A 443 8.79 -15.54 -21.15
C LEU A 443 7.85 -15.36 -19.96
N LEU A 444 7.94 -14.24 -19.22
CA LEU A 444 7.04 -13.99 -18.11
C LEU A 444 5.57 -14.08 -18.56
N LEU A 445 5.22 -13.47 -19.68
CA LEU A 445 3.87 -13.51 -20.25
C LEU A 445 3.41 -14.92 -20.60
N ASP A 446 4.27 -15.69 -21.26
CA ASP A 446 3.94 -17.05 -21.72
C ASP A 446 3.67 -18.01 -20.55
N PHE A 447 4.30 -17.79 -19.40
CA PHE A 447 4.05 -18.54 -18.16
C PHE A 447 2.97 -17.90 -17.26
N SER A 448 2.57 -16.65 -17.48
CA SER A 448 1.53 -15.94 -16.68
C SER A 448 0.10 -16.44 -16.91
N SER A 449 -0.09 -17.53 -17.66
CA SER A 449 -1.38 -18.24 -17.72
C SER A 449 -1.59 -19.15 -16.50
N ASP A 450 -0.52 -19.48 -15.78
CA ASP A 450 -0.54 -20.23 -14.52
C ASP A 450 -0.61 -19.26 -13.33
N GLU A 451 -1.60 -19.46 -12.45
CA GLU A 451 -1.79 -18.63 -11.25
C GLU A 451 -0.62 -18.76 -10.27
N ASP A 452 -0.08 -19.98 -10.08
CA ASP A 452 1.06 -20.22 -9.20
C ASP A 452 2.31 -19.48 -9.69
N PHE A 453 2.46 -19.36 -11.01
CA PHE A 453 3.54 -18.59 -11.61
C PHE A 453 3.34 -17.09 -11.42
N CYS A 454 2.12 -16.58 -11.58
CA CYS A 454 1.80 -15.18 -11.29
C CYS A 454 2.13 -14.81 -9.84
N ILE A 455 1.78 -15.68 -8.88
CA ILE A 455 2.11 -15.51 -7.45
C ILE A 455 3.62 -15.45 -7.24
N LYS A 456 4.36 -16.37 -7.87
CA LYS A 456 5.83 -16.36 -7.83
C LYS A 456 6.40 -15.03 -8.36
N ILE A 457 5.92 -14.53 -9.51
CA ILE A 457 6.37 -13.24 -10.05
C ILE A 457 6.08 -12.11 -9.05
N ALA A 458 4.86 -12.02 -8.52
CA ALA A 458 4.46 -10.95 -7.61
C ALA A 458 5.26 -10.94 -6.31
N SER A 459 5.63 -12.12 -5.81
CA SER A 459 6.43 -12.28 -4.59
C SER A 459 7.92 -11.97 -4.78
N GLU A 460 8.43 -11.98 -6.02
CA GLU A 460 9.84 -11.74 -6.31
C GLU A 460 10.20 -10.26 -6.20
N LYS A 461 11.28 -9.98 -5.46
CA LYS A 461 11.65 -8.61 -5.08
C LYS A 461 11.98 -7.76 -6.32
N GLY A 462 11.31 -6.62 -6.42
CA GLY A 462 11.53 -5.64 -7.49
C GLY A 462 10.90 -6.00 -8.83
N ALA A 463 10.32 -7.19 -9.00
CA ALA A 463 9.71 -7.62 -10.26
C ALA A 463 8.58 -6.68 -10.70
N LEU A 464 7.62 -6.41 -9.79
CA LEU A 464 6.48 -5.54 -10.09
C LEU A 464 6.87 -4.08 -10.32
N VAL A 465 7.93 -3.60 -9.65
CA VAL A 465 8.46 -2.24 -9.88
C VAL A 465 9.08 -2.15 -11.26
N LEU A 466 9.91 -3.13 -11.66
CA LEU A 466 10.53 -3.17 -12.99
C LEU A 466 9.47 -3.27 -14.09
N LEU A 467 8.49 -4.15 -13.93
CA LEU A 467 7.38 -4.28 -14.87
C LEU A 467 6.55 -2.99 -14.95
N SER A 468 6.28 -2.34 -13.82
CA SER A 468 5.53 -1.07 -13.80
C SER A 468 6.30 0.04 -14.51
N CYS A 469 7.58 0.20 -14.22
CA CYS A 469 8.44 1.17 -14.89
C CYS A 469 8.53 0.91 -16.41
N MET A 470 8.54 -0.35 -16.83
CA MET A 470 8.54 -0.71 -18.25
C MET A 470 7.20 -0.42 -18.93
N ALA A 471 6.08 -0.70 -18.26
CA ALA A 471 4.74 -0.42 -18.75
C ALA A 471 4.49 1.09 -18.90
N ASP A 472 5.01 1.91 -17.99
CA ASP A 472 4.89 3.38 -18.04
C ASP A 472 5.88 4.04 -19.03
N ASN A 473 6.84 3.26 -19.58
CA ASN A 473 7.83 3.80 -20.51
C ASN A 473 7.28 3.96 -21.93
N LEU A 474 6.92 5.19 -22.29
CA LEU A 474 6.40 5.56 -23.61
C LEU A 474 7.44 5.48 -24.74
N GLU A 475 8.75 5.39 -24.44
CA GLU A 475 9.80 5.33 -25.46
C GLU A 475 9.77 4.01 -26.25
N ASN A 476 9.28 2.93 -25.61
CA ASN A 476 9.23 1.59 -26.21
C ASN A 476 7.82 0.98 -26.11
N PRO A 477 6.90 1.32 -27.04
CA PRO A 477 5.50 0.90 -26.97
C PRO A 477 5.30 -0.62 -26.96
N SER A 478 6.16 -1.38 -27.65
CA SER A 478 6.08 -2.85 -27.69
C SER A 478 6.39 -3.48 -26.33
N LEU A 479 7.46 -3.02 -25.66
CA LEU A 479 7.83 -3.47 -24.32
C LEU A 479 6.81 -3.01 -23.29
N SER A 480 6.34 -1.77 -23.39
CA SER A 480 5.28 -1.23 -22.53
C SER A 480 4.03 -2.09 -22.61
N HIS A 481 3.56 -2.41 -23.82
CA HIS A 481 2.40 -3.29 -24.02
C HIS A 481 2.61 -4.69 -23.45
N LEU A 482 3.78 -5.31 -23.67
CA LEU A 482 4.08 -6.64 -23.12
C LEU A 482 4.12 -6.65 -21.59
N ALA A 483 4.75 -5.64 -20.98
CA ALA A 483 4.84 -5.51 -19.52
C ALA A 483 3.45 -5.28 -18.90
N GLU A 484 2.64 -4.44 -19.54
CA GLU A 484 1.26 -4.19 -19.12
C GLU A 484 0.38 -5.44 -19.23
N GLU A 485 0.55 -6.27 -20.27
CA GLU A 485 -0.18 -7.53 -20.38
C GLU A 485 0.22 -8.52 -19.28
N VAL A 486 1.51 -8.62 -18.92
CA VAL A 486 1.95 -9.43 -17.76
C VAL A 486 1.30 -8.94 -16.47
N LEU A 487 1.32 -7.63 -16.23
CA LEU A 487 0.70 -7.04 -15.04
C LEU A 487 -0.81 -7.32 -15.00
N LYS A 488 -1.53 -7.19 -16.11
CA LYS A 488 -2.95 -7.54 -16.20
C LYS A 488 -3.24 -9.02 -15.92
N ARG A 489 -2.30 -9.93 -16.20
CA ARG A 489 -2.43 -11.36 -15.80
C ARG A 489 -2.26 -11.50 -14.29
N ILE A 490 -1.22 -10.87 -13.73
CA ILE A 490 -0.94 -10.88 -12.28
C ILE A 490 -2.10 -10.26 -11.48
N GLU A 491 -2.71 -9.18 -11.98
CA GLU A 491 -3.83 -8.45 -11.37
C GLU A 491 -5.10 -9.28 -11.20
N LYS A 492 -5.27 -10.35 -11.96
CA LYS A 492 -6.43 -11.25 -11.86
C LYS A 492 -6.39 -12.12 -10.62
N VAL A 493 -5.19 -12.40 -10.09
CA VAL A 493 -4.98 -13.23 -8.91
C VAL A 493 -5.08 -12.38 -7.65
N GLU A 494 -6.01 -12.70 -6.76
CA GLU A 494 -6.33 -11.88 -5.58
C GLU A 494 -5.16 -11.72 -4.61
N GLN A 495 -4.38 -12.79 -4.40
CA GLN A 495 -3.21 -12.80 -3.53
C GLN A 495 -2.10 -11.83 -3.96
N ASN A 496 -2.11 -11.40 -5.23
CA ASN A 496 -1.10 -10.50 -5.78
C ASN A 496 -1.43 -9.02 -5.57
N VAL A 497 -2.65 -8.69 -5.11
CA VAL A 497 -3.10 -7.31 -4.99
C VAL A 497 -2.29 -6.52 -3.96
N GLU A 498 -1.94 -7.14 -2.83
CA GLU A 498 -1.06 -6.52 -1.82
C GLU A 498 0.33 -6.22 -2.44
N HIS A 499 0.90 -7.17 -3.17
CA HIS A 499 2.20 -6.99 -3.84
C HIS A 499 2.16 -5.86 -4.88
N LEU A 500 1.09 -5.76 -5.66
CA LEU A 500 0.88 -4.69 -6.64
C LEU A 500 0.74 -3.32 -5.97
N ALA A 501 -0.02 -3.23 -4.88
CA ALA A 501 -0.19 -2.00 -4.12
C ALA A 501 1.14 -1.54 -3.49
N VAL A 502 1.97 -2.46 -2.97
CA VAL A 502 3.32 -2.15 -2.47
C VAL A 502 4.23 -1.62 -3.58
N ALA A 503 4.05 -2.08 -4.82
CA ALA A 503 4.75 -1.57 -5.99
C ALA A 503 4.21 -0.22 -6.53
N GLY A 504 3.19 0.35 -5.88
CA GLY A 504 2.58 1.63 -6.26
C GLY A 504 1.40 1.52 -7.23
N ARG A 505 0.99 0.30 -7.64
CA ARG A 505 -0.18 0.06 -8.48
C ARG A 505 -1.41 -0.16 -7.63
N PHE A 506 -2.10 0.93 -7.28
CA PHE A 506 -3.28 0.89 -6.41
C PHE A 506 -4.58 0.53 -7.13
N GLU A 507 -4.66 0.68 -8.45
CA GLU A 507 -5.91 0.45 -9.23
C GLU A 507 -6.57 -0.92 -8.94
N PRO A 508 -5.83 -2.05 -8.90
CA PRO A 508 -6.41 -3.36 -8.63
C PRO A 508 -6.94 -3.50 -7.19
N LEU A 509 -6.30 -2.82 -6.24
CA LEU A 509 -6.74 -2.73 -4.84
C LEU A 509 -7.99 -1.87 -4.74
N MET A 510 -7.98 -0.70 -5.40
CA MET A 510 -9.10 0.24 -5.37
C MET A 510 -10.37 -0.34 -5.98
N LYS A 511 -10.24 -1.01 -7.14
CA LYS A 511 -11.37 -1.68 -7.79
C LYS A 511 -12.03 -2.71 -6.86
N ARG A 512 -11.23 -3.53 -6.17
CA ARG A 512 -11.73 -4.54 -5.23
C ARG A 512 -12.32 -3.91 -3.96
N LEU A 513 -11.69 -2.87 -3.43
CA LEU A 513 -12.17 -2.15 -2.26
C LEU A 513 -13.50 -1.42 -2.52
N CYS A 514 -13.71 -0.91 -3.72
CA CYS A 514 -14.91 -0.14 -4.07
C CYS A 514 -16.04 -1.03 -4.63
N GLU A 515 -15.72 -1.96 -5.52
CA GLU A 515 -16.71 -2.74 -6.30
C GLU A 515 -16.82 -4.21 -5.86
N GLY A 516 -15.89 -4.71 -5.04
CA GLY A 516 -15.88 -6.12 -4.62
C GLY A 516 -17.00 -6.52 -3.65
N PRO A 517 -17.20 -7.84 -3.45
CA PRO A 517 -18.06 -8.35 -2.36
C PRO A 517 -17.45 -8.02 -0.98
N ASP A 518 -18.27 -8.10 0.07
CA ASP A 518 -17.90 -7.67 1.42
C ASP A 518 -16.64 -8.37 1.95
N ASP A 519 -16.49 -9.67 1.74
CA ASP A 519 -15.31 -10.44 2.16
C ASP A 519 -14.02 -9.92 1.51
N VAL A 520 -14.03 -9.69 0.20
CA VAL A 520 -12.89 -9.12 -0.54
C VAL A 520 -12.63 -7.69 -0.10
N LYS A 521 -13.66 -6.88 0.12
CA LYS A 521 -13.52 -5.50 0.62
C LYS A 521 -12.87 -5.45 2.00
N ILE A 522 -13.24 -6.38 2.88
CA ILE A 522 -12.65 -6.52 4.23
C ILE A 522 -11.16 -6.87 4.12
N GLU A 523 -10.80 -7.80 3.24
CA GLU A 523 -9.40 -8.14 2.98
C GLU A 523 -8.62 -6.93 2.46
N MET A 524 -9.15 -6.21 1.46
CA MET A 524 -8.49 -5.02 0.91
C MET A 524 -8.34 -3.91 1.95
N ALA A 525 -9.35 -3.69 2.80
CA ALA A 525 -9.25 -2.75 3.91
C ALA A 525 -8.15 -3.17 4.91
N SER A 526 -8.04 -4.47 5.21
CA SER A 526 -6.97 -5.01 6.07
C SER A 526 -5.58 -4.76 5.46
N VAL A 527 -5.44 -4.93 4.14
CA VAL A 527 -4.21 -4.59 3.41
C VAL A 527 -3.88 -3.10 3.58
N VAL A 528 -4.81 -2.19 3.28
CA VAL A 528 -4.60 -0.73 3.46
C VAL A 528 -4.23 -0.38 4.90
N GLY A 529 -4.83 -1.05 5.88
CA GLY A 529 -4.56 -0.84 7.31
C GLY A 529 -3.15 -1.29 7.75
N ARG A 530 -2.57 -2.33 7.12
CA ARG A 530 -1.23 -2.85 7.44
C ARG A 530 -0.11 -2.20 6.63
N MET A 531 -0.42 -1.58 5.49
CA MET A 531 0.57 -1.02 4.57
C MET A 531 1.26 0.26 5.11
N THR A 532 2.55 0.40 4.81
CA THR A 532 3.30 1.65 4.97
C THR A 532 3.11 2.53 3.73
N LEU A 533 2.14 3.44 3.78
CA LEU A 533 1.77 4.32 2.67
C LEU A 533 2.50 5.66 2.73
N THR A 534 2.90 6.18 1.56
CA THR A 534 3.35 7.57 1.42
C THR A 534 2.16 8.54 1.49
N ASN A 535 2.40 9.83 1.73
CA ASN A 535 1.32 10.82 1.78
C ASN A 535 0.53 10.88 0.45
N SER A 536 1.20 10.78 -0.70
CA SER A 536 0.53 10.75 -2.01
C SER A 536 -0.36 9.52 -2.19
N SER A 537 0.08 8.34 -1.73
CA SER A 537 -0.73 7.13 -1.77
C SER A 537 -1.92 7.20 -0.81
N LYS A 538 -1.73 7.79 0.38
CA LYS A 538 -2.83 8.03 1.33
C LYS A 538 -3.90 8.95 0.75
N GLU A 539 -3.49 10.01 0.04
CA GLU A 539 -4.42 10.91 -0.64
C GLU A 539 -5.19 10.20 -1.76
N GLN A 540 -4.48 9.45 -2.62
CA GLN A 540 -5.10 8.69 -3.71
C GLN A 540 -6.14 7.68 -3.20
N ILE A 541 -5.78 6.88 -2.18
CA ILE A 541 -6.69 5.89 -1.60
C ILE A 541 -7.87 6.57 -0.89
N ALA A 542 -7.64 7.67 -0.17
CA ALA A 542 -8.72 8.40 0.49
C ALA A 542 -9.71 8.96 -0.53
N CYS A 543 -9.24 9.60 -1.60
CA CYS A 543 -10.08 10.17 -2.65
C CYS A 543 -11.02 9.15 -3.31
N GLN A 544 -10.55 7.91 -3.50
CA GLN A 544 -11.31 6.90 -4.23
C GLN A 544 -12.06 5.91 -3.32
N GLY A 545 -11.53 5.62 -2.13
CA GLY A 545 -11.99 4.50 -1.29
C GLY A 545 -12.59 4.89 0.05
N ALA A 546 -12.53 6.17 0.46
CA ALA A 546 -13.04 6.59 1.77
C ALA A 546 -14.52 6.23 1.98
N ARG A 547 -15.37 6.42 0.96
CA ARG A 547 -16.80 6.06 1.04
C ARG A 547 -17.00 4.56 1.29
N SER A 548 -16.31 3.70 0.55
CA SER A 548 -16.44 2.24 0.72
C SER A 548 -15.91 1.77 2.08
N LEU A 549 -14.84 2.39 2.59
CA LEU A 549 -14.38 2.14 3.96
C LEU A 549 -15.43 2.56 5.00
N VAL A 550 -16.06 3.73 4.83
CA VAL A 550 -17.13 4.19 5.73
C VAL A 550 -18.34 3.25 5.69
N GLU A 551 -18.75 2.77 4.51
CA GLU A 551 -19.83 1.79 4.36
C GLU A 551 -19.51 0.48 5.10
N LEU A 552 -18.28 -0.01 5.02
CA LEU A 552 -17.82 -1.22 5.74
C LEU A 552 -17.87 -1.09 7.27
N LEU A 553 -17.89 0.11 7.85
CA LEU A 553 -18.06 0.29 9.29
C LEU A 553 -19.42 -0.21 9.79
N SER A 554 -20.42 -0.28 8.92
CA SER A 554 -21.74 -0.85 9.24
C SER A 554 -21.71 -2.38 9.31
N ASN A 555 -20.74 -3.03 8.65
CA ASN A 555 -20.55 -4.48 8.66
C ASN A 555 -19.68 -4.91 9.85
N LEU A 556 -20.20 -5.74 10.74
CA LEU A 556 -19.51 -6.16 11.98
C LEU A 556 -18.16 -6.83 11.72
N ASP A 557 -18.07 -7.68 10.70
CA ASP A 557 -16.84 -8.41 10.36
C ASP A 557 -15.78 -7.48 9.74
N GLY A 558 -16.23 -6.41 9.07
CA GLY A 558 -15.36 -5.43 8.41
C GLY A 558 -14.92 -4.25 9.26
N ARG A 559 -15.56 -4.01 10.41
CA ARG A 559 -15.27 -2.85 11.29
C ARG A 559 -13.80 -2.70 11.62
N ALA A 560 -13.14 -3.78 12.04
CA ALA A 560 -11.75 -3.73 12.46
C ALA A 560 -10.81 -3.35 11.30
N ALA A 561 -10.97 -4.01 10.14
CA ALA A 561 -10.17 -3.75 8.94
C ALA A 561 -10.39 -2.32 8.42
N SER A 562 -11.63 -1.87 8.36
CA SER A 562 -11.97 -0.51 7.91
C SER A 562 -11.44 0.56 8.86
N LEU A 563 -11.59 0.40 10.18
CA LEU A 563 -11.03 1.33 11.16
C LEU A 563 -9.50 1.42 11.05
N GLN A 564 -8.81 0.31 10.84
CA GLN A 564 -7.35 0.30 10.66
C GLN A 564 -6.94 1.06 9.39
N ALA A 565 -7.67 0.85 8.28
CA ALA A 565 -7.44 1.57 7.03
C ALA A 565 -7.68 3.08 7.20
N LEU A 566 -8.85 3.47 7.74
CA LEU A 566 -9.19 4.87 7.99
C LEU A 566 -8.21 5.55 8.95
N TYR A 567 -7.71 4.84 9.96
CA TYR A 567 -6.64 5.33 10.83
C TYR A 567 -5.37 5.64 10.04
N ASN A 568 -4.90 4.71 9.20
CA ASN A 568 -3.71 4.94 8.36
C ASN A 568 -3.87 6.15 7.42
N LEU A 569 -5.05 6.30 6.81
CA LEU A 569 -5.38 7.43 5.93
C LEU A 569 -5.51 8.76 6.68
N SER A 570 -6.12 8.75 7.87
CA SER A 570 -6.33 9.95 8.70
C SER A 570 -5.03 10.54 9.28
N CYS A 571 -3.96 9.74 9.34
CA CYS A 571 -2.65 10.22 9.81
C CYS A 571 -2.02 11.28 8.86
N PHE A 572 -2.57 11.48 7.67
CA PHE A 572 -2.23 12.60 6.78
C PHE A 572 -3.29 13.70 6.92
N ALA A 573 -2.90 14.88 7.40
CA ALA A 573 -3.82 15.92 7.85
C ALA A 573 -4.71 16.46 6.71
N GLU A 574 -4.19 16.46 5.49
CA GLU A 574 -4.82 16.91 4.26
C GLU A 574 -5.98 15.99 3.85
N ASN A 575 -5.99 14.72 4.30
CA ASN A 575 -7.11 13.80 4.08
C ASN A 575 -8.34 14.11 4.96
N ALA A 576 -8.22 14.96 5.97
CA ALA A 576 -9.31 15.23 6.92
C ALA A 576 -10.58 15.72 6.20
N THR A 577 -10.44 16.52 5.14
CA THR A 577 -11.57 17.03 4.35
C THR A 577 -12.27 15.91 3.58
N ILE A 578 -11.51 15.12 2.82
CA ILE A 578 -11.99 13.98 2.04
C ILE A 578 -12.75 12.97 2.92
N LEU A 579 -12.18 12.66 4.09
CA LEU A 579 -12.79 11.74 5.05
C LEU A 579 -14.09 12.32 5.64
N THR A 580 -14.09 13.62 5.95
CA THR A 580 -15.29 14.31 6.46
C THR A 580 -16.41 14.32 5.43
N ASP A 581 -16.11 14.62 4.17
CA ASP A 581 -17.07 14.63 3.05
C ASP A 581 -17.62 13.22 2.74
N SER A 582 -16.87 12.18 3.14
CA SER A 582 -17.29 10.77 3.04
C SER A 582 -18.20 10.32 4.19
N ALA A 583 -18.69 11.25 5.03
CA ALA A 583 -19.53 10.97 6.20
C ALA A 583 -18.88 10.01 7.22
N VAL A 584 -17.56 10.12 7.41
CA VAL A 584 -16.83 9.29 8.39
C VAL A 584 -17.23 9.63 9.84
N LEU A 585 -17.51 10.89 10.16
CA LEU A 585 -17.76 11.33 11.54
C LEU A 585 -19.01 10.67 12.16
N PRO A 586 -20.19 10.63 11.49
CA PRO A 586 -21.36 9.91 11.99
C PRO A 586 -21.12 8.42 12.24
N ALA A 587 -20.36 7.76 11.36
CA ALA A 587 -20.06 6.33 11.52
C ALA A 587 -19.13 6.07 12.71
N LEU A 588 -18.12 6.92 12.91
CA LEU A 588 -17.17 6.78 14.02
C LEU A 588 -17.81 7.12 15.37
N THR A 589 -18.67 8.14 15.45
CA THR A 589 -19.36 8.49 16.70
C THR A 589 -20.36 7.41 17.10
N GLU A 590 -21.05 6.79 16.13
CA GLU A 590 -21.92 5.64 16.37
C GLU A 590 -21.13 4.50 17.02
N ILE A 591 -19.99 4.10 16.45
CA ILE A 591 -19.12 3.06 17.02
C ILE A 591 -18.59 3.46 18.42
N LEU A 592 -18.19 4.72 18.58
CA LEU A 592 -17.58 5.22 19.81
C LEU A 592 -18.58 5.22 20.98
N PHE A 593 -19.82 5.63 20.73
CA PHE A 593 -20.88 5.75 21.72
C PHE A 593 -21.78 4.51 21.84
N GLU A 594 -21.54 3.47 21.05
CA GLU A 594 -22.30 2.22 21.09
C GLU A 594 -22.19 1.52 22.47
N ASN A 595 -23.30 1.19 23.10
CA ASN A 595 -23.32 0.57 24.45
C ASN A 595 -23.07 -0.96 24.43
N GLN A 596 -23.13 -1.61 23.27
CA GLN A 596 -22.91 -3.06 23.13
C GLN A 596 -21.42 -3.43 23.20
N VAL A 597 -21.12 -4.73 23.21
CA VAL A 597 -19.77 -5.35 23.31
C VAL A 597 -18.94 -5.10 22.04
N VAL A 598 -18.70 -3.83 21.71
CA VAL A 598 -17.66 -3.42 20.77
C VAL A 598 -16.34 -3.43 21.53
N SER A 599 -15.29 -4.02 20.94
CA SER A 599 -13.95 -4.06 21.55
C SER A 599 -13.48 -2.66 21.93
N LEU A 600 -12.92 -2.53 23.14
CA LEU A 600 -12.33 -1.28 23.65
C LEU A 600 -11.24 -0.73 22.71
N GLU A 601 -10.60 -1.61 21.94
CA GLU A 601 -9.59 -1.25 20.94
C GLU A 601 -10.21 -0.56 19.73
N LEU A 602 -11.37 -1.03 19.25
CA LEU A 602 -12.08 -0.40 18.13
C LEU A 602 -12.62 0.98 18.51
N LYS A 603 -13.10 1.15 19.74
CA LYS A 603 -13.49 2.47 20.26
C LYS A 603 -12.29 3.42 20.35
N ALA A 604 -11.13 2.94 20.79
CA ALA A 604 -9.92 3.74 20.83
C ALA A 604 -9.45 4.13 19.42
N LEU A 605 -9.52 3.23 18.45
CA LEU A 605 -9.23 3.52 17.03
C LEU A 605 -10.20 4.57 16.48
N ALA A 606 -11.51 4.40 16.69
CA ALA A 606 -12.52 5.37 16.24
C ALA A 606 -12.27 6.77 16.83
N ALA A 607 -12.01 6.86 18.14
CA ALA A 607 -11.65 8.12 18.78
C ALA A 607 -10.36 8.73 18.20
N SER A 608 -9.36 7.91 17.88
CA SER A 608 -8.10 8.38 17.30
C SER A 608 -8.27 8.92 15.87
N ILE A 609 -9.14 8.31 15.07
CA ILE A 609 -9.47 8.81 13.74
C ILE A 609 -10.19 10.17 13.84
N ILE A 610 -11.18 10.29 14.74
CA ILE A 610 -11.86 11.58 14.98
C ILE A 610 -10.84 12.62 15.45
N ALA A 611 -9.94 12.26 16.38
CA ALA A 611 -8.88 13.15 16.86
C ALA A 611 -8.01 13.66 15.71
N ASN A 612 -7.54 12.78 14.82
CA ASN A 612 -6.76 13.14 13.64
C ASN A 612 -7.50 14.10 12.71
N ILE A 613 -8.79 13.86 12.45
CA ILE A 613 -9.61 14.73 11.59
C ILE A 613 -9.76 16.14 12.19
N VAL A 614 -10.03 16.24 13.49
CA VAL A 614 -10.21 17.55 14.15
C VAL A 614 -8.90 18.29 14.42
N MET A 615 -7.75 17.64 14.24
CA MET A 615 -6.45 18.34 14.22
C MET A 615 -6.37 19.30 13.03
N SER A 616 -7.00 19.00 11.91
CA SER A 616 -7.00 19.86 10.73
C SER A 616 -8.01 21.02 10.87
N PRO A 617 -7.63 22.27 10.51
CA PRO A 617 -8.55 23.40 10.57
C PRO A 617 -9.64 23.33 9.49
N GLY A 618 -10.87 23.75 9.82
CA GLY A 618 -11.76 24.41 8.85
C GLY A 618 -12.78 23.58 8.05
N HIS A 619 -12.96 22.27 8.28
CA HIS A 619 -13.99 21.49 7.55
C HIS A 619 -14.91 20.62 8.41
N TRP A 620 -14.45 20.13 9.56
CA TRP A 620 -15.29 19.31 10.46
C TRP A 620 -16.34 20.12 11.23
N GLU A 621 -16.18 21.45 11.37
CA GLU A 621 -17.06 22.33 12.15
C GLU A 621 -18.48 22.43 11.57
N LEU A 622 -18.60 22.25 10.26
CA LEU A 622 -19.85 22.31 9.49
C LEU A 622 -20.42 20.92 9.18
N ALA A 623 -19.66 19.86 9.44
CA ALA A 623 -20.05 18.50 9.13
C ALA A 623 -20.97 17.92 10.21
N SER A 624 -21.88 17.04 9.80
CA SER A 624 -22.66 16.26 10.77
C SER A 624 -21.76 15.27 11.48
N ALA A 625 -21.87 15.24 12.80
CA ALA A 625 -21.14 14.32 13.65
C ALA A 625 -21.96 13.09 14.03
N ASP A 626 -23.28 13.10 13.84
CA ASP A 626 -24.16 11.95 14.07
C ASP A 626 -25.19 11.79 12.95
N LYS A 627 -26.04 10.75 13.03
CA LYS A 627 -27.14 10.52 12.07
C LYS A 627 -28.28 11.55 12.19
N ALA A 628 -28.35 12.31 13.28
CA ALA A 628 -29.38 13.29 13.54
C ALA A 628 -29.04 14.69 12.97
N GLY A 629 -27.84 14.87 12.41
CA GLY A 629 -27.43 16.15 11.83
C GLY A 629 -26.68 17.07 12.81
N HIS A 630 -26.39 16.60 14.03
CA HIS A 630 -25.76 17.44 15.04
C HIS A 630 -24.25 17.58 14.77
N PRO A 631 -23.67 18.78 14.90
CA PRO A 631 -22.23 18.96 14.75
C PRO A 631 -21.47 18.50 16.03
N LEU A 632 -20.14 18.32 15.93
CA LEU A 632 -19.30 17.80 17.03
C LEU A 632 -19.38 18.64 18.32
N GLN A 633 -19.67 19.94 18.19
CA GLN A 633 -19.81 20.90 19.30
C GLN A 633 -21.18 20.91 19.99
N SER A 634 -22.09 20.00 19.61
CA SER A 634 -23.41 19.85 20.24
C SER A 634 -23.34 19.32 21.68
N GLU A 635 -24.35 19.68 22.49
CA GLU A 635 -24.43 19.31 23.91
C GLU A 635 -24.40 17.80 24.16
N SER A 636 -25.13 17.01 23.35
CA SER A 636 -25.19 15.55 23.46
C SER A 636 -23.83 14.89 23.23
N ILE A 637 -23.10 15.36 22.21
CA ILE A 637 -21.80 14.81 21.82
C ILE A 637 -20.72 15.19 22.83
N ILE A 638 -20.68 16.46 23.26
CA ILE A 638 -19.72 16.91 24.28
C ILE A 638 -19.96 16.17 25.60
N SER A 639 -21.22 16.00 26.02
CA SER A 639 -21.55 15.21 27.23
C SER A 639 -21.09 13.75 27.11
N SER A 640 -21.24 13.16 25.92
CA SER A 640 -20.79 11.79 25.66
C SER A 640 -19.26 11.66 25.70
N PHE A 641 -18.52 12.62 25.13
CA PHE A 641 -17.06 12.68 25.25
C PHE A 641 -16.59 12.83 26.71
N LEU A 642 -17.24 13.69 27.50
CA LEU A 642 -16.93 13.84 28.92
C LEU A 642 -17.19 12.53 29.69
N GLY A 643 -18.27 11.81 29.38
CA GLY A 643 -18.54 10.48 29.94
C GLY A 643 -17.46 9.45 29.61
N LEU A 644 -16.95 9.45 28.37
CA LEU A 644 -15.86 8.55 27.96
C LEU A 644 -14.55 8.81 28.70
N LEU A 645 -14.25 10.05 29.10
CA LEU A 645 -13.07 10.34 29.91
C LEU A 645 -13.07 9.61 31.26
N LEU A 646 -14.23 9.18 31.76
CA LEU A 646 -14.32 8.43 33.02
C LEU A 646 -14.16 6.92 32.77
N LEU A 647 -14.85 6.40 31.76
CA LEU A 647 -15.08 4.95 31.59
C LEU A 647 -14.19 4.26 30.53
N ALA A 648 -13.55 5.01 29.62
CA ALA A 648 -12.86 4.41 28.47
C ALA A 648 -11.43 3.90 28.76
N SER A 649 -10.82 3.24 27.78
CA SER A 649 -9.42 2.81 27.82
C SER A 649 -8.46 4.02 27.78
N PRO A 650 -7.22 3.90 28.32
CA PRO A 650 -6.22 4.98 28.25
C PRO A 650 -6.00 5.61 26.86
N PRO A 651 -5.84 4.84 25.75
CA PRO A 651 -5.69 5.44 24.43
C PRO A 651 -6.95 6.19 23.98
N CYS A 652 -8.14 5.66 24.27
CA CYS A 652 -9.40 6.35 23.98
C CYS A 652 -9.50 7.66 24.77
N LYS A 653 -9.12 7.67 26.06
CA LYS A 653 -9.10 8.89 26.89
C LYS A 653 -8.18 9.96 26.33
N LEU A 654 -6.99 9.57 25.83
CA LEU A 654 -6.06 10.50 25.19
C LEU A 654 -6.70 11.13 23.94
N SER A 655 -7.25 10.31 23.04
CA SER A 655 -7.89 10.80 21.81
C SER A 655 -9.09 11.70 22.12
N VAL A 656 -9.88 11.40 23.15
CA VAL A 656 -10.97 12.28 23.59
C VAL A 656 -10.45 13.61 24.14
N LEU A 657 -9.36 13.63 24.92
CA LEU A 657 -8.73 14.89 25.36
C LEU A 657 -8.24 15.72 24.17
N GLN A 658 -7.69 15.07 23.14
CA GLN A 658 -7.27 15.73 21.90
C GLN A 658 -8.47 16.36 21.17
N ILE A 659 -9.57 15.61 21.04
CA ILE A 659 -10.80 16.08 20.42
C ILE A 659 -11.34 17.31 21.16
N LEU A 660 -11.55 17.20 22.48
CA LEU A 660 -12.07 18.29 23.29
C LEU A 660 -11.16 19.52 23.24
N TYR A 661 -9.84 19.34 23.30
CA TYR A 661 -8.88 20.44 23.15
C TYR A 661 -9.07 21.18 21.81
N ARG A 662 -9.23 20.46 20.70
CA ARG A 662 -9.38 21.10 19.39
C ARG A 662 -10.70 21.78 19.18
N ILE A 663 -11.79 21.14 19.57
CA ILE A 663 -13.10 21.75 19.44
C ILE A 663 -13.16 23.00 20.34
N ALA A 664 -12.58 22.94 21.55
CA ALA A 664 -12.46 24.11 22.42
C ALA A 664 -11.50 25.19 21.88
N SER A 665 -10.55 24.84 21.00
CA SER A 665 -9.61 25.80 20.39
C SER A 665 -10.14 26.42 19.09
N SER A 666 -11.25 25.93 18.55
CA SER A 666 -11.84 26.39 17.30
C SER A 666 -12.45 27.80 17.44
N PRO A 667 -12.17 28.76 16.54
CA PRO A 667 -12.84 30.06 16.57
C PRO A 667 -14.37 29.99 16.48
N GLN A 668 -14.94 28.99 15.79
CA GLN A 668 -16.38 28.87 15.57
C GLN A 668 -17.11 28.08 16.68
N ALA A 669 -16.46 27.08 17.27
CA ALA A 669 -17.10 26.18 18.24
C ALA A 669 -16.76 26.49 19.70
N SER A 670 -15.71 27.27 19.94
CA SER A 670 -15.09 27.33 21.26
C SER A 670 -15.97 27.92 22.37
N GLU A 671 -16.80 28.93 22.08
CA GLU A 671 -17.71 29.52 23.07
C GLU A 671 -18.76 28.48 23.53
N SER A 672 -19.42 27.80 22.59
CA SER A 672 -20.39 26.76 22.89
C SER A 672 -19.77 25.57 23.64
N VAL A 673 -18.60 25.09 23.21
CA VAL A 673 -17.98 23.93 23.88
C VAL A 673 -17.48 24.26 25.27
N THR A 674 -16.86 25.42 25.45
CA THR A 674 -16.36 25.79 26.79
C THR A 674 -17.49 26.09 27.76
N THR A 675 -18.61 26.64 27.30
CA THR A 675 -19.82 26.80 28.14
C THR A 675 -20.43 25.46 28.54
N LEU A 676 -20.45 24.46 27.65
CA LEU A 676 -20.92 23.10 27.95
C LEU A 676 -20.00 22.35 28.92
N ILE A 677 -18.67 22.48 28.75
CA ILE A 677 -17.69 21.92 29.70
C ILE A 677 -17.86 22.55 31.09
N ARG A 678 -18.24 23.83 31.14
CA ARG A 678 -18.50 24.57 32.37
C ARG A 678 -19.81 24.17 33.06
N SER A 679 -20.89 23.97 32.30
CA SER A 679 -22.20 23.61 32.87
C SER A 679 -22.27 22.16 33.32
N GLY A 680 -21.45 21.27 32.74
CA GLY A 680 -21.26 19.90 33.22
C GLY A 680 -20.15 19.78 34.28
N ASP A 681 -20.02 18.61 34.90
CA ASP A 681 -18.85 18.22 35.74
C ASP A 681 -17.53 18.09 34.93
N GLY A 682 -17.45 18.73 33.76
CA GLY A 682 -16.35 18.65 32.80
C GLY A 682 -15.06 19.25 33.36
N ILE A 683 -15.12 20.41 34.01
CA ILE A 683 -13.94 21.02 34.68
C ILE A 683 -13.35 20.06 35.70
N LYS A 684 -14.19 19.49 36.57
CA LYS A 684 -13.76 18.53 37.60
C LYS A 684 -13.13 17.29 36.97
N THR A 685 -13.71 16.78 35.89
CA THR A 685 -13.20 15.63 35.13
C THR A 685 -11.83 15.92 34.54
N ILE A 686 -11.67 17.05 33.83
CA ILE A 686 -10.42 17.43 33.16
C ILE A 686 -9.29 17.64 34.18
N ILE A 687 -9.57 18.25 35.33
CA ILE A 687 -8.56 18.51 36.38
C ILE A 687 -7.91 17.20 36.87
N THR A 688 -8.63 16.07 36.87
CA THR A 688 -8.06 14.78 37.29
C THR A 688 -6.91 14.31 36.40
N PHE A 689 -6.85 14.76 35.14
CA PHE A 689 -5.81 14.40 34.18
C PHE A 689 -4.55 15.26 34.27
N LEU A 690 -4.55 16.36 35.05
CA LEU A 690 -3.38 17.25 35.18
C LEU A 690 -2.18 16.55 35.84
N GLU A 691 -2.42 15.53 36.65
CA GLU A 691 -1.38 14.73 37.33
C GLU A 691 -1.37 13.27 36.84
N HIS A 692 -1.93 13.00 35.65
CA HIS A 692 -1.92 11.66 35.08
C HIS A 692 -0.49 11.11 34.94
N PRO A 693 -0.21 9.81 35.16
CA PRO A 693 1.15 9.27 35.07
C PRO A 693 1.77 9.42 33.67
N GLU A 694 0.96 9.29 32.61
CA GLU A 694 1.41 9.43 31.23
C GLU A 694 1.50 10.90 30.79
N ILE A 695 2.62 11.26 30.16
CA ILE A 695 2.95 12.63 29.75
C ILE A 695 1.92 13.18 28.74
N GLU A 696 1.49 12.37 27.77
CA GLU A 696 0.62 12.85 26.69
C GLU A 696 -0.78 13.24 27.20
N HIS A 697 -1.38 12.46 28.13
CA HIS A 697 -2.64 12.84 28.78
C HIS A 697 -2.51 14.16 29.54
N ARG A 698 -1.44 14.33 30.34
CA ARG A 698 -1.20 15.59 31.06
C ARG A 698 -1.06 16.76 30.12
N ASN A 699 -0.33 16.58 29.01
CA ASN A 699 -0.07 17.64 28.04
C ASN A 699 -1.38 18.14 27.41
N TYR A 700 -2.25 17.25 26.92
CA TYR A 700 -3.54 17.66 26.36
C TYR A 700 -4.52 18.17 27.42
N ALA A 701 -4.49 17.64 28.65
CA ALA A 701 -5.27 18.18 29.75
C ALA A 701 -4.84 19.62 30.12
N LEU A 702 -3.53 19.90 30.17
CA LEU A 702 -2.98 21.24 30.39
C LEU A 702 -3.37 22.19 29.26
N ARG A 703 -3.25 21.76 28.00
CA ARG A 703 -3.65 22.57 26.84
C ARG A 703 -5.14 22.92 26.84
N LEU A 704 -6.00 21.94 27.13
CA LEU A 704 -7.44 22.16 27.26
C LEU A 704 -7.74 23.10 28.44
N THR A 705 -7.09 22.89 29.58
CA THR A 705 -7.24 23.75 30.77
C THR A 705 -6.78 25.18 30.49
N ARG A 706 -5.71 25.38 29.72
CA ARG A 706 -5.26 26.71 29.29
C ARG A 706 -6.34 27.41 28.47
N VAL A 707 -6.92 26.73 27.49
CA VAL A 707 -8.00 27.27 26.65
C VAL A 707 -9.25 27.61 27.49
N LEU A 708 -9.57 26.80 28.50
CA LEU A 708 -10.66 27.09 29.44
C LEU A 708 -10.34 28.30 30.34
N SER A 709 -9.08 28.44 30.79
CA SER A 709 -8.64 29.53 31.66
C SER A 709 -8.75 30.91 31.00
N GLU A 710 -8.59 30.99 29.68
CA GLU A 710 -8.71 32.25 28.93
C GLU A 710 -10.15 32.79 28.90
N ARG A 711 -11.15 31.94 29.15
CA ARG A 711 -12.58 32.30 29.07
C ARG A 711 -13.30 32.31 30.41
N PHE A 712 -13.04 31.34 31.28
CA PHE A 712 -13.75 31.16 32.57
C PHE A 712 -12.76 31.04 33.74
N GLY A 713 -11.92 32.06 33.89
CA GLY A 713 -10.84 32.07 34.88
C GLY A 713 -11.31 31.93 36.33
N GLU A 714 -12.45 32.53 36.69
CA GLU A 714 -13.00 32.50 38.06
C GLU A 714 -13.51 31.12 38.47
N GLU A 715 -14.37 30.50 37.66
CA GLU A 715 -14.90 29.17 37.95
C GLU A 715 -13.78 28.13 37.94
N LEU A 716 -12.84 28.22 36.99
CA LEU A 716 -11.68 27.34 36.95
C LEU A 716 -10.78 27.54 38.17
N ALA A 717 -10.56 28.78 38.61
CA ALA A 717 -9.81 29.08 39.84
C ALA A 717 -10.48 28.43 41.06
N SER A 718 -11.81 28.49 41.16
CA SER A 718 -12.56 27.86 42.26
C SER A 718 -12.36 26.33 42.30
N ALA A 719 -12.39 25.66 41.15
CA ALA A 719 -12.23 24.21 41.05
C ALA A 719 -10.78 23.77 41.34
N LEU A 720 -9.80 24.49 40.80
CA LEU A 720 -8.37 24.23 41.04
C LEU A 720 -7.97 24.49 42.50
N ARG A 721 -8.57 25.50 43.14
CA ARG A 721 -8.38 25.80 44.57
C ARG A 721 -8.91 24.68 45.44
N THR A 722 -10.13 24.21 45.17
CA THR A 722 -10.77 23.11 45.93
C THR A 722 -9.99 21.80 45.81
N SER A 723 -9.27 21.60 44.70
CA SER A 723 -8.45 20.41 44.44
C SER A 723 -6.95 20.61 44.70
N ASN A 724 -6.57 21.73 45.32
CA ASN A 724 -5.20 22.11 45.68
C ASN A 724 -4.19 22.05 44.51
N LYS A 725 -4.62 22.37 43.29
CA LYS A 725 -3.79 22.26 42.08
C LYS A 725 -2.92 23.47 41.78
N PHE A 726 -3.10 24.58 42.49
CA PHE A 726 -2.28 25.78 42.33
C PHE A 726 -0.80 25.48 42.61
N VAL A 727 -0.50 24.86 43.75
CA VAL A 727 0.87 24.51 44.13
C VAL A 727 1.49 23.57 43.09
N MET A 728 0.75 22.55 42.64
CA MET A 728 1.18 21.65 41.59
C MET A 728 1.55 22.39 40.29
N LEU A 729 0.71 23.31 39.81
CA LEU A 729 0.99 24.09 38.60
C LEU A 729 2.25 24.96 38.77
N LYS A 730 2.46 25.55 39.94
CA LYS A 730 3.67 26.33 40.22
C LYS A 730 4.91 25.45 40.22
N ASP A 731 4.86 24.32 40.91
CA ASP A 731 5.97 23.37 40.95
C ASP A 731 6.28 22.86 39.53
N LYS A 732 5.24 22.64 38.71
CA LYS A 732 5.39 22.27 37.30
C LYS A 732 6.11 23.34 36.48
N VAL A 733 5.83 24.63 36.69
CA VAL A 733 6.53 25.73 36.01
C VAL A 733 8.03 25.76 36.37
N LEU A 734 8.33 25.51 37.65
CA LEU A 734 9.68 25.52 38.22
C LEU A 734 10.51 24.27 37.87
N ASP A 735 9.85 23.14 37.60
CA ASP A 735 10.49 21.87 37.29
C ASP A 735 11.23 21.92 35.94
N SER A 736 12.57 21.97 35.99
CA SER A 736 13.43 21.98 34.81
C SER A 736 13.47 20.65 34.06
N GLN A 737 12.97 19.55 34.65
CA GLN A 737 12.91 18.23 34.01
C GLN A 737 11.62 18.04 33.20
N SER A 738 10.59 18.86 33.44
CA SER A 738 9.33 18.81 32.68
C SER A 738 9.50 19.35 31.25
N ARG A 739 8.71 18.85 30.30
CA ARG A 739 8.76 19.33 28.89
C ARG A 739 8.36 20.80 28.83
N ASP A 740 9.02 21.59 27.98
CA ASP A 740 8.76 23.03 27.86
C ASP A 740 7.30 23.36 27.56
N GLY A 741 6.60 22.48 26.82
CA GLY A 741 5.16 22.57 26.59
C GLY A 741 4.34 22.55 27.90
N GLU A 742 4.52 21.52 28.74
CA GLU A 742 3.81 21.40 30.03
C GLU A 742 4.08 22.61 30.93
N ARG A 743 5.34 23.06 30.98
CA ARG A 743 5.74 24.21 31.79
C ARG A 743 5.10 25.51 31.27
N SER A 744 5.07 25.70 29.96
CA SER A 744 4.48 26.89 29.34
C SER A 744 2.96 26.93 29.51
N ASP A 745 2.26 25.82 29.30
CA ASP A 745 0.81 25.74 29.47
C ASP A 745 0.44 25.95 30.95
N ALA A 746 1.20 25.39 31.91
CA ALA A 746 1.01 25.62 33.34
C ALA A 746 1.19 27.10 33.73
N ALA A 747 2.21 27.78 33.18
CA ALA A 747 2.44 29.20 33.40
C ALA A 747 1.26 30.04 32.85
N CYS A 748 0.79 29.74 31.64
CA CYS A 748 -0.35 30.42 31.04
C CYS A 748 -1.65 30.19 31.81
N ILE A 749 -1.89 28.97 32.31
CA ILE A 749 -3.06 28.69 33.17
C ILE A 749 -3.01 29.63 34.37
N LEU A 750 -1.93 29.59 35.17
CA LEU A 750 -1.81 30.43 36.37
C LEU A 750 -1.92 31.94 36.05
N ALA A 751 -1.40 32.38 34.92
CA ALA A 751 -1.51 33.76 34.46
C ALA A 751 -2.95 34.21 34.18
N ASN A 752 -3.80 33.31 33.67
CA ASN A 752 -5.18 33.62 33.29
C ASN A 752 -6.18 33.51 34.45
N LEU A 753 -5.80 32.88 35.57
CA LEU A 753 -6.66 32.72 36.74
C LEU A 753 -6.75 34.01 37.57
N SER A 754 -7.90 34.22 38.21
CA SER A 754 -8.10 35.24 39.23
C SER A 754 -7.52 34.78 40.57
N LEU A 755 -6.40 35.37 40.96
CA LEU A 755 -5.73 35.09 42.23
C LEU A 755 -6.03 36.20 43.24
N SER A 756 -6.41 35.83 44.45
CA SER A 756 -6.53 36.76 45.58
C SER A 756 -5.15 37.25 46.02
N GLU A 757 -5.09 38.40 46.68
CA GLU A 757 -3.84 38.98 47.17
C GLU A 757 -3.09 38.02 48.12
N ASN A 758 -3.83 37.25 48.94
CA ASN A 758 -3.24 36.23 49.80
C ASN A 758 -2.63 35.08 49.00
N GLU A 759 -3.21 34.67 47.87
CA GLU A 759 -2.68 33.60 47.01
C GLU A 759 -1.43 34.06 46.26
N VAL A 760 -1.42 35.30 45.76
CA VAL A 760 -0.21 35.89 45.16
C VAL A 760 0.93 35.94 46.17
N LYS A 761 0.63 36.31 47.42
CA LYS A 761 1.62 36.40 48.50
C LYS A 761 2.12 35.05 49.01
N THR A 762 1.21 34.13 49.31
CA THR A 762 1.54 32.88 50.02
C THR A 762 1.81 31.71 49.08
N MET A 763 1.03 31.57 48.00
CA MET A 763 1.16 30.48 47.05
C MET A 763 2.22 30.77 45.99
N LEU A 764 2.21 31.94 45.33
CA LEU A 764 3.25 32.29 44.35
C LEU A 764 4.54 32.73 45.05
N GLY A 765 4.44 33.66 45.99
CA GLY A 765 5.56 34.13 46.80
C GLY A 765 6.51 35.08 46.05
N THR A 766 7.08 36.05 46.77
CA THR A 766 7.92 37.11 46.18
C THR A 766 9.21 36.55 45.54
N GLY A 767 9.75 35.44 46.05
CA GLY A 767 10.90 34.76 45.45
C GLY A 767 10.66 34.24 44.02
N PHE A 768 9.39 34.06 43.63
CA PHE A 768 9.03 33.63 42.28
C PHE A 768 9.28 34.73 41.24
N ILE A 769 9.13 36.01 41.61
CA ILE A 769 9.43 37.16 40.74
C ILE A 769 10.88 37.09 40.27
N LYS A 770 11.82 36.88 41.19
CA LYS A 770 13.26 36.75 40.88
C LYS A 770 13.51 35.68 39.82
N TRP A 771 12.90 34.51 40.01
CA TRP A 771 13.02 33.40 39.08
C TRP A 771 12.43 33.76 37.71
N ILE A 772 11.20 34.30 37.65
CA ILE A 772 10.54 34.72 36.41
C ILE A 772 11.42 35.69 35.62
N VAL A 773 11.93 36.72 36.29
CA VAL A 773 12.80 37.75 35.69
C VAL A 773 14.09 37.14 35.15
N SER A 774 14.72 36.22 35.89
CA SER A 774 15.93 35.54 35.44
C SER A 774 15.69 34.69 34.19
N THR A 775 14.55 34.01 34.13
CA THR A 775 14.15 33.17 32.99
C THR A 775 13.88 34.01 31.74
N LEU A 776 13.12 35.11 31.86
CA LEU A 776 12.84 36.02 30.73
C LEU A 776 14.13 36.67 30.20
N LYS A 777 15.05 37.10 31.07
CA LYS A 777 16.35 37.66 30.66
C LYS A 777 17.25 36.60 30.01
N GLY A 778 17.20 35.36 30.48
CA GLY A 778 17.92 34.23 29.88
C GLY A 778 17.44 33.90 28.46
N GLN A 779 16.13 33.96 28.22
CA GLN A 779 15.53 33.70 26.89
C GLN A 779 15.97 34.74 25.84
N HIS A 780 16.19 36.00 26.21
CA HIS A 780 16.69 37.03 25.29
C HIS A 780 18.16 36.85 24.88
N ARG A 781 19.01 36.25 25.71
CA ARG A 781 20.44 36.04 25.39
C ARG A 781 20.69 34.93 24.36
N ASN A 782 19.74 34.00 24.18
CA ASN A 782 19.83 32.87 23.25
C ASN A 782 19.22 33.16 21.85
N THR A 783 18.93 34.41 21.51
CA THR A 783 18.21 34.83 20.28
C THR A 783 19.02 34.76 18.98
N ASN A 784 20.29 34.31 19.01
CA ASN A 784 21.07 34.02 17.80
C ASN A 784 20.67 32.70 17.11
N GLY A 785 19.67 31.97 17.63
CA GLY A 785 19.06 30.79 17.00
C GLY A 785 17.54 30.93 16.89
N ARG A 786 16.94 30.34 15.85
CA ARG A 786 15.49 30.36 15.53
C ARG A 786 14.62 30.29 16.79
N SER A 787 13.81 31.32 17.04
CA SER A 787 12.87 31.36 18.17
C SER A 787 11.88 30.19 18.08
N SER A 788 11.93 29.28 19.06
CA SER A 788 10.97 28.18 19.18
C SER A 788 9.61 28.71 19.68
N ARG A 789 8.50 28.22 19.10
CA ARG A 789 7.12 28.52 19.51
C ARG A 789 6.87 28.27 21.02
N SER A 790 7.60 27.35 21.63
CA SER A 790 7.49 27.05 23.07
C SER A 790 8.11 28.14 23.95
N ASN A 791 9.10 28.88 23.45
CA ASN A 791 9.73 29.96 24.19
C ASN A 791 8.81 31.19 24.24
N SER A 792 8.06 31.46 23.16
CA SER A 792 7.07 32.54 23.14
C SER A 792 5.88 32.25 24.06
N THR A 793 5.34 31.02 24.07
CA THR A 793 4.25 30.67 24.99
C THR A 793 4.68 30.70 26.46
N MET A 794 5.90 30.25 26.75
CA MET A 794 6.47 30.39 28.10
C MET A 794 6.57 31.86 28.50
N ALA A 795 7.13 32.71 27.64
CA ALA A 795 7.27 34.13 27.93
C ALA A 795 5.90 34.82 28.11
N GLU A 796 4.88 34.45 27.33
CA GLU A 796 3.49 34.90 27.53
C GLU A 796 2.97 34.56 28.93
N GLY A 797 3.09 33.29 29.35
CA GLY A 797 2.66 32.84 30.67
C GLY A 797 3.42 33.55 31.80
N LEU A 798 4.73 33.71 31.67
CA LEU A 798 5.57 34.41 32.64
C LEU A 798 5.23 35.91 32.76
N LEU A 799 4.95 36.59 31.65
CA LEU A 799 4.52 37.99 31.67
C LEU A 799 3.13 38.13 32.31
N GLY A 800 2.21 37.23 32.00
CA GLY A 800 0.90 37.21 32.63
C GLY A 800 0.96 36.96 34.14
N LEU A 801 1.84 36.07 34.60
CA LEU A 801 2.12 35.85 36.02
C LEU A 801 2.66 37.11 36.72
N LEU A 802 3.53 37.90 36.04
CA LEU A 802 4.01 39.17 36.59
C LEU A 802 2.88 40.18 36.78
N LEU A 803 1.81 40.13 35.98
CA LEU A 803 0.65 41.04 36.15
C LEU A 803 -0.03 40.83 37.51
N HIS A 804 -0.07 39.61 38.04
CA HIS A 804 -0.62 39.35 39.38
C HIS A 804 0.14 40.09 40.48
N PHE A 805 1.47 40.14 40.37
CA PHE A 805 2.31 40.90 41.30
C PHE A 805 2.19 42.41 41.10
N CYS A 806 2.00 42.88 39.86
CA CYS A 806 1.85 44.31 39.56
C CYS A 806 0.50 44.89 39.97
N ARG A 807 -0.53 44.04 40.15
CA ARG A 807 -1.85 44.42 40.67
C ARG A 807 -1.92 44.39 42.20
N SER A 808 -0.97 43.75 42.88
CA SER A 808 -0.98 43.63 44.33
C SER A 808 -0.62 44.96 45.00
N SER A 809 -1.34 45.29 46.07
CA SER A 809 -1.06 46.48 46.90
C SER A 809 -0.10 46.16 48.05
N ASP A 810 0.33 44.91 48.20
CA ASP A 810 1.25 44.48 49.24
C ASP A 810 2.64 45.14 49.07
N PRO A 811 3.12 45.88 50.09
CA PRO A 811 4.40 46.59 50.02
C PRO A 811 5.61 45.68 49.79
N GLN A 812 5.58 44.42 50.24
CA GLN A 812 6.70 43.49 50.05
C GLN A 812 6.76 43.02 48.60
N CYS A 813 5.61 42.70 47.99
CA CYS A 813 5.51 42.41 46.56
C CYS A 813 5.99 43.59 45.71
N LEU A 814 5.50 44.81 45.99
CA LEU A 814 5.91 46.01 45.26
C LEU A 814 7.40 46.33 45.45
N GLY A 815 7.97 46.06 46.62
CA GLY A 815 9.40 46.16 46.88
C GLY A 815 10.23 45.28 45.96
N VAL A 816 9.85 44.01 45.80
CA VAL A 816 10.57 43.05 44.94
C VAL A 816 10.36 43.35 43.44
N VAL A 817 9.18 43.82 43.05
CA VAL A 817 8.90 44.33 41.69
C VAL A 817 9.84 45.49 41.33
N LYS A 818 10.07 46.42 42.26
CA LYS A 818 11.04 47.51 42.11
C LYS A 818 12.48 46.99 42.05
N GLU A 819 12.87 46.13 42.98
CA GLU A 819 14.23 45.56 43.06
C GLU A 819 14.66 44.86 41.75
N HIS A 820 13.75 44.10 41.14
CA HIS A 820 14.04 43.34 39.92
C HIS A 820 13.74 44.06 38.61
N GLN A 821 13.41 45.35 38.69
CA GLN A 821 13.18 46.22 37.55
C GLN A 821 12.12 45.70 36.57
N VAL A 822 10.96 45.30 37.08
CA VAL A 822 9.90 44.67 36.27
C VAL A 822 9.32 45.62 35.21
N MET A 823 9.26 46.94 35.46
CA MET A 823 8.79 47.92 34.47
C MET A 823 9.68 47.92 33.23
N THR A 824 11.00 47.84 33.40
CA THR A 824 11.91 47.75 32.25
C THR A 824 11.74 46.46 31.45
N ILE A 825 11.38 45.35 32.10
CA ILE A 825 11.10 44.09 31.40
C ILE A 825 9.88 44.24 30.52
N PHE A 826 8.77 44.78 31.02
CA PHE A 826 7.59 45.02 30.19
C PHE A 826 7.86 45.99 29.05
N ARG A 827 8.62 47.07 29.29
CA ARG A 827 9.04 47.98 28.23
C ARG A 827 9.82 47.26 27.13
N ASP A 828 10.81 46.47 27.50
CA ASP A 828 11.66 45.77 26.54
C ASP A 828 10.83 44.72 25.76
N GLN A 829 9.91 44.02 26.43
CA GLN A 829 8.98 43.11 25.76
C GLN A 829 8.02 43.83 24.81
N LEU A 830 7.54 45.03 25.15
CA LEU A 830 6.66 45.79 24.23
C LEU A 830 7.38 46.12 22.91
N VAL A 831 8.69 46.41 22.97
CA VAL A 831 9.52 46.74 21.81
C VAL A 831 9.96 45.50 21.03
N PHE A 832 10.36 44.42 21.72
CA PHE A 832 10.99 43.25 21.11
C PHE A 832 10.11 41.98 21.07
N ALA A 833 8.85 42.03 21.51
CA ALA A 833 7.97 40.86 21.54
C ALA A 833 7.70 40.27 20.15
N SER A 834 7.69 38.94 20.09
CA SER A 834 7.41 38.17 18.89
C SER A 834 5.92 37.92 18.64
N THR A 835 5.05 38.07 19.66
CA THR A 835 3.61 37.80 19.53
C THR A 835 2.76 38.99 19.98
N VAL A 836 1.55 39.08 19.43
CA VAL A 836 0.55 40.10 19.77
C VAL A 836 0.20 40.04 21.26
N ARG A 837 0.00 38.83 21.80
CA ARG A 837 -0.36 38.63 23.22
C ARG A 837 0.73 39.13 24.16
N MET A 838 2.02 38.93 23.84
CA MET A 838 3.11 39.47 24.66
C MET A 838 3.11 41.00 24.70
N LYS A 839 2.89 41.67 23.56
CA LYS A 839 2.77 43.14 23.50
C LYS A 839 1.59 43.63 24.35
N GLN A 840 0.45 42.97 24.25
CA GLN A 840 -0.73 43.28 25.04
C GLN A 840 -0.45 43.13 26.55
N LEU A 841 0.12 42.00 26.98
CA LEU A 841 0.48 41.75 28.38
C LEU A 841 1.52 42.76 28.89
N ALA A 842 2.50 43.13 28.06
CA ALA A 842 3.49 44.13 28.39
C ALA A 842 2.88 45.52 28.62
N ALA A 843 1.99 45.97 27.73
CA ALA A 843 1.27 47.23 27.91
C ALA A 843 0.39 47.21 29.17
N LEU A 844 -0.31 46.10 29.46
CA LEU A 844 -1.07 45.93 30.70
C LEU A 844 -0.18 45.95 31.96
N GLY A 845 1.02 45.38 31.90
CA GLY A 845 1.99 45.43 33.01
C GLY A 845 2.45 46.86 33.30
N LEU A 846 2.74 47.63 32.24
CA LEU A 846 3.08 49.05 32.35
C LEU A 846 1.92 49.86 32.94
N LYS A 847 0.68 49.57 32.54
CA LYS A 847 -0.53 50.16 33.12
C LYS A 847 -0.58 49.95 34.64
N TYR A 848 -0.55 48.71 35.11
CA TYR A 848 -0.71 48.40 36.54
C TYR A 848 0.40 49.00 37.42
N LEU A 849 1.63 49.00 36.93
CA LEU A 849 2.74 49.63 37.66
C LEU A 849 2.60 51.16 37.71
N SER A 850 2.10 51.78 36.65
CA SER A 850 1.78 53.21 36.63
C SER A 850 0.66 53.54 37.61
N GLU A 851 -0.44 52.76 37.62
CA GLU A 851 -1.56 52.92 38.58
C GLU A 851 -1.09 52.78 40.03
N SER A 852 -0.20 51.83 40.31
CA SER A 852 0.41 51.64 41.63
C SER A 852 1.28 52.84 42.03
N GLY A 853 2.08 53.38 41.10
CA GLY A 853 2.87 54.59 41.30
C GLY A 853 2.00 55.82 41.61
N MET A 854 0.89 55.97 40.88
CA MET A 854 -0.07 57.05 41.08
C MET A 854 -0.77 56.95 42.42
N SER A 855 -1.15 55.74 42.84
CA SER A 855 -1.82 55.49 44.12
C SER A 855 -0.88 55.79 45.31
N LEU A 856 0.39 55.39 45.22
CA LEU A 856 1.40 55.68 46.24
C LEU A 856 1.75 57.18 46.30
N ALA A 857 1.79 57.86 45.14
CA ALA A 857 1.97 59.31 45.09
C ALA A 857 0.82 60.07 45.76
N ALA A 858 -0.41 59.59 45.59
CA ALA A 858 -1.60 60.16 46.23
C ALA A 858 -1.65 59.89 47.75
N ALA A 859 -1.09 58.78 48.22
CA ALA A 859 -1.01 58.42 49.63
C ALA A 859 0.09 59.18 50.41
N GLY A 860 1.05 59.81 49.73
CA GLY A 860 2.14 60.57 50.35
C GLY A 860 3.38 59.75 50.75
N ASP A 861 3.41 58.45 50.42
CA ASP A 861 4.41 57.48 50.89
C ASP A 861 5.70 57.39 50.03
N PHE A 862 6.15 58.50 49.43
CA PHE A 862 7.48 58.54 48.80
C PHE A 862 8.56 58.86 49.84
N ASP A 863 8.90 57.89 50.69
CA ASP A 863 10.12 58.00 51.50
C ASP A 863 11.36 57.84 50.59
N PRO A 864 12.30 58.80 50.57
CA PRO A 864 13.54 58.66 49.83
C PRO A 864 14.41 57.56 50.45
N SER A 865 14.82 56.57 49.67
CA SER A 865 15.78 55.56 50.13
C SER A 865 17.13 56.22 50.47
N PRO A 866 17.77 55.89 51.61
CA PRO A 866 19.08 56.44 51.92
C PRO A 866 20.15 55.89 50.96
N PRO A 867 21.13 56.70 50.56
CA PRO A 867 22.20 56.25 49.66
C PRO A 867 23.08 55.21 50.38
N GLN A 868 23.25 54.03 49.80
CA GLN A 868 24.27 53.09 50.24
C GLN A 868 25.64 53.53 49.69
N GLY A 869 26.52 53.99 50.58
CA GLY A 869 27.92 54.26 50.30
C GLY A 869 28.68 54.76 51.55
N PHE A 870 29.75 54.05 51.92
CA PHE A 870 30.60 54.20 53.11
C PHE A 870 31.30 55.58 53.30
N CYS A 871 31.53 55.96 54.57
CA CYS A 871 32.41 56.97 55.25
C CYS A 871 33.41 57.81 54.39
N SER A 872 33.81 59.08 54.67
CA SER A 872 34.26 59.74 55.92
C SER A 872 34.46 61.28 55.75
N SER A 873 34.36 62.02 56.87
CA SER A 873 34.83 63.37 57.28
C SER A 873 35.44 64.42 56.32
N PHE A 874 35.05 65.68 56.59
CA PHE A 874 35.71 66.99 56.39
C PHE A 874 35.11 67.99 55.36
N PHE A 875 34.96 69.22 55.87
CA PHE A 875 34.80 70.55 55.25
C PHE A 875 33.42 71.11 54.88
N ILE A 876 33.20 72.29 55.46
CA ILE A 876 32.13 73.28 55.29
C ILE A 876 32.21 73.89 53.89
N CYS A 877 31.09 73.94 53.17
CA CYS A 877 30.75 75.05 52.26
C CYS A 877 29.28 74.96 51.86
N THR A 878 28.53 76.01 52.16
CA THR A 878 27.15 76.24 51.74
C THR A 878 27.03 76.18 50.22
N ARG A 879 26.38 75.14 49.70
CA ARG A 879 25.88 75.09 48.32
C ARG A 879 24.41 74.68 48.43
N ALA A 880 23.52 75.54 47.95
CA ALA A 880 22.10 75.21 47.82
C ALA A 880 21.97 73.87 47.08
N LEU A 881 21.25 72.91 47.68
CA LEU A 881 20.88 71.68 46.99
C LEU A 881 20.15 72.05 45.69
N PRO A 882 20.39 71.34 44.57
CA PRO A 882 19.57 71.53 43.38
C PRO A 882 18.12 71.29 43.78
N ALA A 883 17.24 72.24 43.48
CA ALA A 883 15.80 72.02 43.62
C ALA A 883 15.45 70.76 42.80
N HIS A 884 15.15 69.66 43.47
CA HIS A 884 14.70 68.44 42.80
C HIS A 884 13.46 68.80 41.97
N SER A 885 13.57 68.71 40.65
CA SER A 885 12.44 68.94 39.77
C SER A 885 11.37 67.90 40.09
N LEU A 886 10.21 68.36 40.56
CA LEU A 886 9.07 67.49 40.83
C LEU A 886 8.68 66.78 39.53
N CYS A 887 8.34 65.49 39.63
CA CYS A 887 7.87 64.73 38.49
C CYS A 887 6.62 65.41 37.89
N PRO A 888 6.58 65.69 36.57
CA PRO A 888 5.41 66.27 35.92
C PRO A 888 4.12 65.46 36.07
N ILE A 889 4.25 64.15 36.33
CA ILE A 889 3.14 63.19 36.48
C ILE A 889 2.75 63.00 37.95
N HIS A 890 3.71 62.72 38.84
CA HIS A 890 3.43 62.40 40.25
C HIS A 890 3.39 63.62 41.18
N ALA A 891 3.94 64.76 40.75
CA ALA A 891 4.15 65.95 41.58
C ALA A 891 5.00 65.75 42.85
N THR A 892 5.68 64.60 42.98
CA THR A 892 6.64 64.25 44.03
C THR A 892 8.04 64.05 43.43
N PRO A 893 9.12 64.03 44.23
CA PRO A 893 10.44 63.61 43.77
C PRO A 893 10.38 62.20 43.16
N CYS A 894 10.88 62.03 41.95
CA CYS A 894 10.86 60.75 41.25
C CYS A 894 12.22 60.52 40.57
N GLU A 895 12.90 59.45 40.96
CA GLU A 895 14.21 59.09 40.44
C GLU A 895 14.15 58.68 38.96
N GLU A 896 15.23 58.94 38.23
CA GLU A 896 15.42 58.40 36.88
C GLU A 896 15.51 56.87 36.95
N GLY A 897 14.80 56.16 36.06
CA GLY A 897 14.67 54.70 36.13
C GLY A 897 13.65 54.17 37.15
N SER A 898 12.80 55.05 37.71
CA SER A 898 11.73 54.65 38.64
C SER A 898 10.80 53.57 38.05
N GLN A 899 10.70 52.44 38.75
CA GLN A 899 9.93 51.27 38.32
C GLN A 899 8.41 51.41 38.45
N LEU A 900 7.92 52.58 38.85
CA LEU A 900 6.50 52.92 38.94
C LEU A 900 6.15 54.19 38.15
N CYS A 901 7.08 54.77 37.38
CA CYS A 901 6.85 55.99 36.62
C CYS A 901 7.15 55.77 35.12
N LEU A 902 6.11 55.79 34.27
CA LEU A 902 6.27 55.58 32.83
C LEU A 902 7.19 56.62 32.16
N LEU A 903 7.19 57.87 32.63
CA LEU A 903 8.06 58.93 32.10
C LEU A 903 9.52 58.68 32.47
N LYS A 904 9.81 58.47 33.77
CA LYS A 904 11.18 58.30 34.25
C LYS A 904 11.81 56.97 33.85
N SER A 905 11.01 55.98 33.45
CA SER A 905 11.46 54.71 32.86
C SER A 905 11.45 54.67 31.32
N ASN A 906 11.21 55.79 30.65
CA ASN A 906 11.17 55.90 29.18
C ASN A 906 10.19 54.94 28.49
N CYS A 907 9.02 54.71 29.10
CA CYS A 907 8.00 53.78 28.59
C CYS A 907 6.96 54.47 27.69
N ILE A 908 6.84 55.80 27.73
CA ILE A 908 5.81 56.56 26.99
C ILE A 908 5.98 56.40 25.48
N LYS A 909 7.19 56.58 24.93
CA LYS A 909 7.42 56.45 23.49
C LYS A 909 7.10 55.03 22.95
N PRO A 910 7.59 53.93 23.57
CA PRO A 910 7.18 52.59 23.18
C PRO A 910 5.65 52.36 23.21
N LEU A 911 4.93 52.93 24.19
CA LEU A 911 3.47 52.86 24.26
C LEU A 911 2.79 53.67 23.15
N VAL A 912 3.33 54.84 22.80
CA VAL A 912 2.85 55.65 21.68
C VAL A 912 3.06 54.91 20.36
N ASP A 913 4.23 54.31 20.15
CA ASP A 913 4.51 53.50 18.96
C ASP A 913 3.55 52.30 18.86
N ALA A 914 3.14 51.72 19.99
CA ALA A 914 2.17 50.62 20.05
C ALA A 914 0.72 51.05 19.69
N LEU A 915 0.38 52.34 19.73
CA LEU A 915 -0.92 52.83 19.23
C LEU A 915 -1.07 52.66 17.70
N SER A 916 0.05 52.54 16.98
CA SER A 916 0.06 52.27 15.54
C SER A 916 0.20 50.78 15.20
N ASP A 917 0.03 49.87 16.16
CA ASP A 917 0.04 48.42 15.92
C ASP A 917 -1.16 47.98 15.05
N ARG A 918 -1.05 46.84 14.38
CA ARG A 918 -2.11 46.28 13.52
C ARG A 918 -3.24 45.67 14.33
N ASP A 919 -2.97 45.27 15.57
CA ASP A 919 -3.93 44.59 16.44
C ASP A 919 -4.59 45.55 17.43
N THR A 920 -5.92 45.56 17.44
CA THR A 920 -6.71 46.47 18.28
C THR A 920 -6.55 46.19 19.77
N THR A 921 -6.27 44.95 20.19
CA THR A 921 -6.11 44.61 21.61
C THR A 921 -4.82 45.19 22.19
N VAL A 922 -3.77 45.29 21.38
CA VAL A 922 -2.51 45.95 21.75
C VAL A 922 -2.72 47.46 21.82
N GLN A 923 -3.42 48.03 20.84
CA GLN A 923 -3.75 49.47 20.83
C GLN A 923 -4.57 49.87 22.06
N VAL A 924 -5.61 49.09 22.42
CA VAL A 924 -6.42 49.33 23.62
C VAL A 924 -5.55 49.24 24.88
N ALA A 925 -4.73 48.19 25.04
CA ALA A 925 -3.88 48.04 26.22
C ALA A 925 -2.85 49.18 26.36
N ALA A 926 -2.25 49.62 25.25
CA ALA A 926 -1.31 50.75 25.23
C ALA A 926 -2.00 52.07 25.59
N LEU A 927 -3.21 52.29 25.07
CA LEU A 927 -4.02 53.46 25.38
C LEU A 927 -4.44 53.49 26.85
N GLU A 928 -4.84 52.34 27.42
CA GLU A 928 -5.15 52.23 28.84
C GLU A 928 -3.93 52.55 29.71
N ALA A 929 -2.73 52.04 29.35
CA ALA A 929 -1.50 52.38 30.06
C ALA A 929 -1.18 53.88 30.00
N LEU A 930 -1.32 54.52 28.84
CA LEU A 930 -1.12 55.97 28.69
C LEU A 930 -2.17 56.78 29.45
N SER A 931 -3.40 56.27 29.58
CA SER A 931 -4.48 56.95 30.30
C SER A 931 -4.20 57.13 31.78
N THR A 932 -3.37 56.28 32.38
CA THR A 932 -2.92 56.39 33.78
C THR A 932 -2.18 57.71 34.06
N LEU A 933 -1.64 58.36 33.02
CA LEU A 933 -0.87 59.60 33.13
C LEU A 933 -1.74 60.85 33.26
N LEU A 934 -3.03 60.75 32.93
CA LEU A 934 -3.98 61.87 32.93
C LEU A 934 -4.86 61.79 34.17
N GLN A 935 -4.39 62.37 35.29
CA GLN A 935 -5.21 62.55 36.49
C GLN A 935 -6.34 63.55 36.25
N GLU A 936 -7.47 63.35 36.94
CA GLU A 936 -8.63 64.25 36.87
C GLU A 936 -8.38 65.63 37.52
N ASN A 937 -7.28 65.78 38.27
CA ASN A 937 -6.89 67.03 38.91
C ASN A 937 -6.33 68.05 37.90
N SER A 938 -7.02 69.19 37.76
CA SER A 938 -6.73 70.24 36.76
C SER A 938 -5.29 70.80 36.78
N ALA A 939 -4.66 70.89 37.95
CA ALA A 939 -3.28 71.36 38.11
C ALA A 939 -2.21 70.29 37.78
N GLY A 940 -2.55 69.00 37.93
CA GLY A 940 -1.71 67.88 37.50
C GLY A 940 -1.77 67.70 35.98
N LEU A 941 -2.97 67.78 35.43
CA LEU A 941 -3.23 67.65 33.99
C LEU A 941 -2.43 68.67 33.16
N LYS A 942 -2.41 69.96 33.55
CA LYS A 942 -1.66 71.01 32.83
C LYS A 942 -0.16 70.74 32.77
N ARG A 943 0.44 70.20 33.85
CA ARG A 943 1.87 69.88 33.91
C ARG A 943 2.22 68.64 33.10
N ALA A 944 1.40 67.59 33.20
CA ALA A 944 1.59 66.36 32.45
C ALA A 944 1.43 66.61 30.94
N MET A 945 0.42 67.37 30.51
CA MET A 945 0.13 67.60 29.09
C MET A 945 1.26 68.29 28.32
N GLY A 946 1.99 69.22 28.93
CA GLY A 946 3.14 69.87 28.29
C GLY A 946 4.23 68.89 27.87
N GLU A 947 4.53 67.89 28.71
CA GLU A 947 5.51 66.86 28.39
C GLU A 947 4.95 65.71 27.54
N LEU A 948 3.68 65.36 27.70
CA LEU A 948 3.05 64.33 26.86
C LEU A 948 2.93 64.76 25.40
N GLU A 949 2.79 66.06 25.15
CA GLU A 949 2.84 66.64 23.80
C GLU A 949 4.25 66.62 23.19
N SER A 950 5.29 66.92 23.99
CA SER A 950 6.69 66.89 23.51
C SER A 950 7.09 65.48 23.05
N LEU A 951 6.51 64.45 23.68
CA LEU A 951 6.68 63.03 23.36
C LEU A 951 5.74 62.51 22.26
N GLY A 952 4.92 63.37 21.66
CA GLY A 952 4.06 63.03 20.52
C GLY A 952 2.79 62.22 20.84
N MET A 953 2.53 61.92 22.12
CA MET A 953 1.37 61.11 22.54
C MET A 953 0.06 61.76 22.12
N ALA A 954 -0.06 63.07 22.30
CA ALA A 954 -1.30 63.78 22.07
C ALA A 954 -1.77 63.72 20.60
N ASN A 955 -0.82 63.80 19.66
CA ASN A 955 -1.12 63.68 18.24
C ASN A 955 -1.48 62.23 17.86
N ALA A 956 -0.74 61.25 18.39
CA ALA A 956 -0.99 59.84 18.12
C ALA A 956 -2.39 59.39 18.55
N VAL A 957 -2.86 59.83 19.72
CA VAL A 957 -4.21 59.50 20.22
C VAL A 957 -5.31 60.15 19.37
N VAL A 958 -5.12 61.40 18.93
CA VAL A 958 -6.07 62.08 18.03
C VAL A 958 -6.15 61.36 16.69
N VAL A 959 -5.01 61.00 16.09
CA VAL A 959 -4.97 60.25 14.83
C VAL A 959 -5.66 58.90 14.99
N LEU A 960 -5.34 58.15 16.04
CA LEU A 960 -5.97 56.86 16.35
C LEU A 960 -7.49 56.97 16.44
N PHE A 961 -8.00 57.99 17.15
CA PHE A 961 -9.44 58.23 17.23
C PHE A 961 -10.04 58.53 15.85
N THR A 962 -9.43 59.43 15.07
CA THR A 962 -9.96 59.82 13.75
C THR A 962 -9.97 58.68 12.73
N GLU A 963 -9.06 57.71 12.85
CA GLU A 963 -8.97 56.54 11.97
C GLU A 963 -9.73 55.31 12.49
N SER A 964 -10.11 55.31 13.78
CA SER A 964 -10.77 54.18 14.43
C SER A 964 -12.22 53.99 13.94
N ARG A 965 -12.56 52.72 13.68
CA ARG A 965 -13.94 52.30 13.41
C ARG A 965 -14.75 52.23 14.71
N PRO A 966 -16.09 52.33 14.66
CA PRO A 966 -16.94 52.19 15.84
C PRO A 966 -16.69 50.87 16.59
N GLY A 967 -16.44 50.96 17.89
CA GLY A 967 -16.10 49.82 18.75
C GLY A 967 -15.33 50.25 20.01
N GLU A 968 -14.80 49.27 20.75
CA GLU A 968 -14.10 49.49 22.03
C GLU A 968 -12.88 50.43 21.88
N LEU A 969 -12.08 50.27 20.83
CA LEU A 969 -10.93 51.12 20.57
C LEU A 969 -11.32 52.60 20.39
N GLN A 970 -12.39 52.87 19.62
CA GLN A 970 -12.90 54.22 19.42
C GLN A 970 -13.42 54.83 20.72
N GLU A 971 -14.15 54.04 21.53
CA GLU A 971 -14.68 54.47 22.83
C GLU A 971 -13.55 54.84 23.81
N LYS A 972 -12.51 54.02 23.89
CA LYS A 972 -11.36 54.29 24.75
C LYS A 972 -10.56 55.50 24.22
N ALA A 973 -10.37 55.60 22.91
CA ALA A 973 -9.61 56.69 22.28
C ALA A 973 -10.31 58.03 22.47
N ILE A 974 -11.62 58.10 22.27
CA ILE A 974 -12.38 59.33 22.50
C ILE A 974 -12.41 59.72 23.98
N GLY A 975 -12.49 58.76 24.90
CA GLY A 975 -12.40 59.03 26.33
C GLY A 975 -11.04 59.63 26.72
N MET A 976 -9.96 59.19 26.08
CA MET A 976 -8.63 59.78 26.23
C MET A 976 -8.55 61.20 25.63
N VAL A 977 -9.11 61.40 24.44
CA VAL A 977 -9.19 62.73 23.79
C VAL A 977 -9.98 63.72 24.65
N ASP A 978 -11.13 63.33 25.19
CA ASP A 978 -11.93 64.14 26.11
C ASP A 978 -11.09 64.57 27.33
N LYS A 979 -10.42 63.63 27.99
CA LYS A 979 -9.52 63.93 29.14
C LYS A 979 -8.42 64.93 28.77
N MET A 980 -7.82 64.80 27.59
CA MET A 980 -6.77 65.71 27.12
C MET A 980 -7.31 67.12 26.82
N LEU A 981 -8.53 67.22 26.26
CA LEU A 981 -9.19 68.49 25.93
C LEU A 981 -9.60 69.31 27.16
N ARG A 982 -9.61 68.72 28.35
CA ARG A 982 -9.81 69.47 29.61
C ARG A 982 -8.62 70.36 29.98
N ALA A 983 -7.48 70.24 29.28
CA ALA A 983 -6.36 71.17 29.38
C ALA A 983 -6.52 72.33 28.36
N ASP A 984 -6.73 73.55 28.87
CA ASP A 984 -7.02 74.76 28.06
C ASP A 984 -6.03 75.00 26.89
N SER A 985 -4.73 74.71 27.11
CA SER A 985 -3.67 74.88 26.10
C SER A 985 -3.75 73.87 24.95
N PHE A 986 -4.28 72.68 25.21
CA PHE A 986 -4.46 71.64 24.21
C PHE A 986 -5.77 71.85 23.43
N ALA A 987 -6.87 72.16 24.12
CA ALA A 987 -8.16 72.48 23.50
C ALA A 987 -8.07 73.62 22.48
N HIS A 988 -7.34 74.69 22.81
CA HIS A 988 -7.20 75.83 21.92
C HIS A 988 -6.44 75.50 20.61
N ARG A 989 -5.48 74.57 20.64
CA ARG A 989 -4.77 74.13 19.42
C ARG A 989 -5.62 73.18 18.57
N GLN A 990 -6.41 72.31 19.20
CA GLN A 990 -7.24 71.34 18.50
C GLN A 990 -8.57 71.91 17.98
N SER A 991 -9.01 73.09 18.42
CA SER A 991 -10.26 73.71 17.96
C SER A 991 -10.30 74.04 16.47
N LEU A 992 -9.13 74.10 15.81
CA LEU A 992 -9.01 74.32 14.36
C LEU A 992 -8.83 73.01 13.57
N ASN A 993 -8.75 71.85 14.25
CA ASN A 993 -8.57 70.56 13.61
C ASN A 993 -9.91 70.02 13.09
N GLN A 994 -10.23 70.33 11.84
CA GLN A 994 -11.50 69.93 11.21
C GLN A 994 -11.70 68.40 11.16
N SER A 995 -10.61 67.62 11.04
CA SER A 995 -10.68 66.16 11.01
C SER A 995 -11.17 65.59 12.35
N LEU A 996 -10.63 66.11 13.46
CA LEU A 996 -11.04 65.75 14.81
C LEU A 996 -12.49 66.17 15.08
N VAL A 997 -12.87 67.40 14.74
CA VAL A 997 -14.25 67.88 14.95
C VAL A 997 -15.25 67.03 14.18
N ARG A 998 -14.94 66.67 12.92
CA ARG A 998 -15.80 65.79 12.12
C ARG A 998 -15.95 64.40 12.75
N ALA A 999 -14.85 63.78 13.16
CA ALA A 999 -14.87 62.48 13.82
C ALA A 999 -15.67 62.52 15.15
N LEU A 1000 -15.55 63.59 15.93
CA LEU A 1000 -16.34 63.80 17.16
C LEU A 1000 -17.84 63.94 16.87
N VAL A 1001 -18.23 64.66 15.81
CA VAL A 1001 -19.64 64.79 15.41
C VAL A 1001 -20.20 63.45 14.93
N GLU A 1002 -19.42 62.67 14.18
CA GLU A 1002 -19.80 61.33 13.73
C GLU A 1002 -19.97 60.38 14.93
N ALA A 1003 -19.03 60.38 15.88
CA ALA A 1003 -19.10 59.63 17.13
C ALA A 1003 -20.31 60.04 18.00
N PHE A 1004 -20.64 61.33 18.09
CA PHE A 1004 -21.82 61.84 18.81
C PHE A 1004 -23.14 61.38 18.18
N LYS A 1005 -23.20 61.24 16.85
CA LYS A 1005 -24.40 60.77 16.15
C LYS A 1005 -24.59 59.26 16.23
N TYR A 1006 -23.51 58.50 15.99
CA TYR A 1006 -23.58 57.07 15.69
C TYR A 1006 -22.88 56.16 16.72
N GLY A 1007 -22.22 56.71 17.74
CA GLY A 1007 -21.47 55.94 18.74
C GLY A 1007 -22.33 55.23 19.80
N SER A 1008 -21.67 54.42 20.62
CA SER A 1008 -22.23 53.84 21.86
C SER A 1008 -22.65 54.94 22.84
N VAL A 1009 -23.44 54.61 23.87
CA VAL A 1009 -23.87 55.59 24.89
C VAL A 1009 -22.67 56.31 25.52
N MET A 1010 -21.60 55.58 25.83
CA MET A 1010 -20.36 56.13 26.40
C MET A 1010 -19.60 56.98 25.38
N THR A 1011 -19.44 56.51 24.15
CA THR A 1011 -18.80 57.26 23.06
C THR A 1011 -19.53 58.57 22.78
N LYS A 1012 -20.87 58.59 22.83
CA LYS A 1012 -21.67 59.82 22.67
C LYS A 1012 -21.43 60.82 23.80
N SER A 1013 -21.38 60.35 25.04
CA SER A 1013 -21.07 61.19 26.20
C SER A 1013 -19.70 61.86 26.05
N HIS A 1014 -18.66 61.07 25.80
CA HIS A 1014 -17.30 61.60 25.61
C HIS A 1014 -17.20 62.52 24.39
N ALA A 1015 -17.91 62.24 23.30
CA ALA A 1015 -17.95 63.11 22.12
C ALA A 1015 -18.59 64.47 22.43
N GLN A 1016 -19.68 64.47 23.20
CA GLN A 1016 -20.36 65.68 23.64
C GLN A 1016 -19.46 66.54 24.53
N ASP A 1017 -18.79 65.92 25.51
CA ASP A 1017 -17.89 66.61 26.44
C ASP A 1017 -16.67 67.19 25.70
N ALA A 1018 -16.10 66.44 24.75
CA ALA A 1018 -15.02 66.88 23.88
C ALA A 1018 -15.44 68.07 22.98
N LEU A 1019 -16.61 68.01 22.33
CA LEU A 1019 -17.13 69.09 21.48
C LEU A 1019 -17.43 70.36 22.29
N THR A 1020 -17.90 70.20 23.53
CA THR A 1020 -18.13 71.31 24.48
C THR A 1020 -16.80 71.96 24.87
N SER A 1021 -15.78 71.14 25.16
CA SER A 1021 -14.43 71.61 25.50
C SER A 1021 -13.75 72.36 24.34
N LEU A 1022 -14.03 71.98 23.09
CA LEU A 1022 -13.58 72.68 21.88
C LEU A 1022 -14.43 73.92 21.52
N LYS A 1023 -15.45 74.24 22.30
CA LYS A 1023 -16.43 75.32 22.05
C LYS A 1023 -17.12 75.23 20.69
N GLN A 1024 -17.26 74.02 20.13
CA GLN A 1024 -17.97 73.76 18.87
C GLN A 1024 -19.48 73.66 19.08
N ILE A 1025 -19.91 73.45 20.31
CA ILE A 1025 -21.30 73.50 20.76
C ILE A 1025 -21.39 74.41 22.00
N SER A 1026 -22.38 75.31 22.04
CA SER A 1026 -22.66 76.17 23.19
C SER A 1026 -23.40 75.38 24.27
N GLY A 1027 -22.81 75.26 25.46
CA GLY A 1027 -23.32 74.40 26.53
C GLY A 1027 -24.75 74.72 26.97
N VAL A 1028 -25.59 73.68 27.11
CA VAL A 1028 -26.73 73.68 28.04
C VAL A 1028 -26.19 73.20 29.38
N SER A 1029 -26.23 74.07 30.38
CA SER A 1029 -25.88 73.75 31.76
C SER A 1029 -26.79 72.66 32.33
N GLY A 1030 -26.22 71.54 32.77
CA GLY A 1030 -26.83 70.62 33.72
C GLY A 1030 -26.00 70.61 35.01
N GLN A 1031 -26.56 71.15 36.10
CA GLN A 1031 -25.99 71.09 37.44
C GLN A 1031 -25.94 69.63 37.98
N PRO A 1032 -25.12 69.36 39.02
CA PRO A 1032 -24.68 68.03 39.42
C PRO A 1032 -25.74 67.31 40.28
N SER A 1033 -26.06 66.05 39.97
CA SER A 1033 -26.80 65.17 40.87
C SER A 1033 -25.91 64.06 41.42
N SER A 1034 -25.47 64.27 42.66
CA SER A 1034 -25.15 63.21 43.62
C SER A 1034 -26.29 62.21 43.74
N GLN A 1035 -26.03 60.91 43.51
CA GLN A 1035 -26.82 59.79 44.01
C GLN A 1035 -25.83 58.67 44.38
N SER A 1036 -25.48 58.50 45.66
CA SER A 1036 -26.20 57.73 46.68
C SER A 1036 -26.28 56.23 46.38
N ARG A 1037 -25.58 55.46 47.23
CA ARG A 1037 -25.79 54.03 47.53
C ARG A 1037 -27.29 53.65 47.50
N GLY A 1038 -27.58 52.47 46.98
CA GLY A 1038 -28.87 51.80 47.16
C GLY A 1038 -28.81 50.35 46.69
N GLN A 1039 -28.93 49.42 47.65
CA GLN A 1039 -29.04 47.97 47.48
C GLN A 1039 -30.20 47.58 46.55
N ARG A 1040 -29.96 46.61 45.66
CA ARG A 1040 -30.51 45.24 45.75
C ARG A 1040 -29.81 44.31 44.77
#